data_AF-A0A550C376-F1
#
_entry.id   AF-A0A550C376-F1
#
_cell.length_a   1.000
_cell.length_b   1.000
_cell.length_c   1.000
_cell.angle_alpha   90.00
_cell.angle_beta   90.00
_cell.angle_gamma   90.00
#
_symmetry.space_group_name_H-M   'P 1'
#
loop_
_entity.id
_entity.type
_entity.pdbx_description
1 polymer ?
#
loop_
_entity_poly.entity_id
_entity_poly.type
_entity_poly.pdbx_seq_one_letter_code
_entity_poly.pdbx_strand_id
1 'polypeptide(L)'
;MDLDDILNRLQTAQLKVLMKQMKAKEQVTKKEDMIKSLKRAACNQKLLNFASVFAPKSKKPTGALKTQETVLKKFALKELGTCLRVNVDFIRFVRRMHIIFYRSTELPTRLLLPALLSSFRIRSYPDIGPITRDGDIWTSRQLFLEYEDALLLQAEYEELMGGGDQTTLDTTNRFVTAGSALLRPATPAPSGTKRKRDKSVADDPPESPLSLKRANQIEEVFDKLVYRKWRTFVKRKRKRTEVRAAGLERFEAGYIYTRLVYKAAHAFGMLKMYEKELEILDALLKQRFWRRGKVADWYQRQALIQMNHLCSASEDKAERAAHKEAMRECARATLLAALDDKDVGDVYRPGLLHRLQRLEKLLKMDSSISEPLGRPKEVFVAATRIHKPVGEDGLPLSPGKENICTLTQMWRDPDVRLDEEEPPAAIRKAMGKSIWKGRDDKQVNVETVALERYESLGYKGFHAETRILTTLFALLFWDVLFARVPGVFVTEFQTAPLDLAEDTFYDARKELIEKRLAEVEAGEAKTILQRNDKFYRDTKTFCIGVSWATCSSEDLEEIVECMGGHALRHICLLFCQDYAGRCGGVPDLIVWKMTGDDRCKFVEVKGPGDRASDAQKLWFDSLLRARVPVDLCHVTDANAEAPSSGVKRKRSRKEKDVDAADGGPSTPKRRASG
;
A
#
# COMPACT_ATOMS: atom_id res chain seq x y z
N MET A 1 -26.78 21.46 -14.89
CA MET A 1 -26.28 20.07 -14.80
C MET A 1 -25.71 19.69 -16.15
N ASP A 2 -24.49 19.18 -16.18
CA ASP A 2 -23.85 18.76 -17.42
C ASP A 2 -24.49 17.46 -17.96
N LEU A 3 -24.33 17.14 -19.24
CA LEU A 3 -24.82 15.89 -19.82
C LEU A 3 -24.21 14.68 -19.11
N ASP A 4 -22.93 14.76 -18.74
CA ASP A 4 -22.22 13.72 -18.01
C ASP A 4 -22.83 13.46 -16.65
N ASP A 5 -23.15 14.53 -15.91
CA ASP A 5 -23.82 14.44 -14.61
C ASP A 5 -25.17 13.71 -14.76
N ILE A 6 -25.95 14.03 -15.79
CA ILE A 6 -27.29 13.46 -16.00
C ILE A 6 -27.18 11.98 -16.34
N LEU A 7 -26.35 11.61 -17.32
CA LEU A 7 -26.19 10.23 -17.76
C LEU A 7 -25.64 9.31 -16.66
N ASN A 8 -24.74 9.81 -15.82
CA ASN A 8 -24.19 9.04 -14.70
C ASN A 8 -25.23 8.76 -13.59
N ARG A 9 -26.31 9.54 -13.49
CA ARG A 9 -27.36 9.34 -12.47
C ARG A 9 -28.46 8.37 -12.91
N LEU A 10 -28.58 8.12 -14.20
CA LEU A 10 -29.51 7.14 -14.72
C LEU A 10 -29.12 5.71 -14.34
N GLN A 11 -30.13 4.90 -14.04
CA GLN A 11 -29.98 3.46 -13.85
C GLN A 11 -29.71 2.77 -15.19
N THR A 12 -29.16 1.57 -15.15
CA THR A 12 -28.84 0.78 -16.35
C THR A 12 -30.06 0.54 -17.24
N ALA A 13 -31.24 0.34 -16.65
CA ALA A 13 -32.50 0.20 -17.39
C ALA A 13 -32.88 1.48 -18.17
N GLN A 14 -32.78 2.64 -17.52
CA GLN A 14 -33.06 3.95 -18.13
C GLN A 14 -32.05 4.27 -19.25
N LEU A 15 -30.78 3.92 -19.07
CA LEU A 15 -29.76 4.06 -20.11
C LEU A 15 -30.05 3.20 -21.33
N LYS A 16 -30.53 1.96 -21.15
CA LYS A 16 -30.95 1.09 -22.27
C LYS A 16 -32.13 1.70 -23.05
N VAL A 17 -33.10 2.31 -22.37
CA VAL A 17 -34.20 3.04 -23.02
C VAL A 17 -33.66 4.18 -23.89
N LEU A 18 -32.73 4.98 -23.36
CA LEU A 18 -32.08 6.05 -24.12
C LEU A 18 -31.26 5.54 -25.30
N MET A 19 -30.57 4.40 -25.14
CA MET A 19 -29.79 3.78 -26.22
C MET A 19 -30.68 3.38 -27.40
N LYS A 20 -31.86 2.80 -27.11
CA LYS A 20 -32.87 2.48 -28.12
C LYS A 20 -33.41 3.73 -28.80
N GLN A 21 -33.74 4.77 -28.02
CA GLN A 21 -34.26 6.04 -28.55
C GLN A 21 -33.24 6.77 -29.44
N MET A 22 -31.97 6.74 -29.09
CA MET A 22 -30.88 7.39 -29.83
C MET A 22 -30.23 6.50 -30.90
N LYS A 23 -30.74 5.27 -31.09
CA LYS A 23 -30.16 4.26 -31.99
C LYS A 23 -28.66 4.02 -31.74
N ALA A 24 -28.24 4.07 -30.48
CA ALA A 24 -26.87 3.76 -30.06
C ALA A 24 -26.69 2.22 -29.98
N LYS A 25 -25.44 1.73 -30.05
CA LYS A 25 -25.16 0.27 -30.06
C LYS A 25 -25.70 -0.43 -28.81
N GLU A 26 -26.70 -1.30 -28.96
CA GLU A 26 -27.46 -1.92 -27.85
C GLU A 26 -26.73 -3.08 -27.13
N GLN A 27 -25.68 -3.66 -27.73
CA GLN A 27 -24.96 -4.84 -27.20
C GLN A 27 -23.98 -4.53 -26.05
N VAL A 28 -24.14 -3.41 -25.35
CA VAL A 28 -23.23 -2.99 -24.27
C VAL A 28 -23.84 -3.30 -22.91
N THR A 29 -23.13 -4.03 -22.06
CA THR A 29 -23.61 -4.45 -20.73
C THR A 29 -23.15 -3.53 -19.60
N LYS A 30 -21.97 -2.89 -19.72
CA LYS A 30 -21.40 -2.01 -18.70
C LYS A 30 -21.96 -0.59 -18.80
N LYS A 31 -22.38 -0.01 -17.66
CA LYS A 31 -22.93 1.34 -17.55
C LYS A 31 -22.04 2.42 -18.19
N GLU A 32 -20.73 2.40 -17.93
CA GLU A 32 -19.80 3.38 -18.49
C GLU A 32 -19.74 3.33 -20.03
N ASP A 33 -19.80 2.13 -20.59
CA ASP A 33 -19.72 1.93 -22.03
C ASP A 33 -21.04 2.30 -22.72
N MET A 34 -22.18 2.13 -22.04
CA MET A 34 -23.48 2.66 -22.48
C MET A 34 -23.44 4.19 -22.58
N ILE A 35 -22.90 4.86 -21.54
CA ILE A 35 -22.75 6.31 -21.50
C ILE A 35 -21.82 6.79 -22.63
N LYS A 36 -20.67 6.13 -22.84
CA LYS A 36 -19.76 6.44 -23.95
C LYS A 36 -20.43 6.23 -25.31
N SER A 37 -21.22 5.17 -25.47
CA SER A 37 -21.96 4.86 -26.70
C SER A 37 -22.98 5.96 -27.02
N LEU A 38 -23.76 6.39 -26.02
CA LEU A 38 -24.72 7.50 -26.14
C LEU A 38 -24.06 8.82 -26.54
N LYS A 39 -22.94 9.18 -25.89
CA LYS A 39 -22.19 10.39 -26.25
C LYS A 39 -21.65 10.33 -27.67
N ARG A 40 -21.05 9.20 -28.08
CA ARG A 40 -20.57 9.00 -29.47
C ARG A 40 -21.70 9.12 -30.49
N ALA A 41 -22.86 8.53 -30.20
CA ALA A 41 -24.04 8.64 -31.06
C ALA A 41 -24.50 10.09 -31.21
N ALA A 42 -24.50 10.85 -30.10
CA ALA A 42 -24.84 12.27 -30.09
C ALA A 42 -23.80 13.17 -30.80
N CYS A 43 -22.50 12.82 -30.77
CA CYS A 43 -21.46 13.57 -31.47
C CYS A 43 -21.43 13.30 -32.99
N ASN A 44 -21.76 12.08 -33.42
CA ASN A 44 -21.57 11.64 -34.81
C ASN A 44 -22.78 11.91 -35.73
N GLN A 45 -23.97 12.21 -35.19
CA GLN A 45 -25.15 12.50 -36.00
C GLN A 45 -25.31 14.02 -36.19
N LYS A 46 -25.16 14.50 -37.44
CA LYS A 46 -25.59 15.85 -37.81
C LYS A 46 -27.12 15.85 -37.96
N LEU A 47 -27.82 16.77 -37.31
CA LEU A 47 -29.26 16.98 -37.55
C LEU A 47 -29.46 17.43 -39.01
N LEU A 48 -30.23 16.65 -39.79
CA LEU A 48 -30.69 17.09 -41.10
C LEU A 48 -31.65 18.26 -40.90
N ASN A 49 -31.25 19.43 -41.39
CA ASN A 49 -32.01 20.67 -41.29
C ASN A 49 -33.18 20.62 -42.27
N PHE A 50 -34.29 19.97 -41.91
CA PHE A 50 -35.55 20.11 -42.62
C PHE A 50 -36.22 21.43 -42.20
N ALA A 51 -35.60 22.54 -42.56
CA ALA A 51 -36.32 23.81 -42.60
C ALA A 51 -37.33 23.71 -43.75
N SER A 52 -38.60 23.64 -43.36
CA SER A 52 -39.82 23.85 -44.15
C SER A 52 -39.61 24.35 -45.59
N VAL A 53 -39.92 23.49 -46.56
CA VAL A 53 -40.08 23.87 -47.98
C VAL A 53 -41.41 24.62 -48.22
N PHE A 54 -42.26 24.76 -47.20
CA PHE A 54 -43.55 25.45 -47.30
C PHE A 54 -43.75 26.44 -46.14
N ALA A 55 -43.05 27.56 -46.17
CA ALA A 55 -43.44 28.76 -45.43
C ALA A 55 -43.07 30.01 -46.23
N PRO A 56 -43.99 31.00 -46.37
CA PRO A 56 -43.72 32.21 -47.12
C PRO A 56 -42.67 33.07 -46.41
N LYS A 57 -41.85 33.75 -47.21
CA LYS A 57 -40.72 34.58 -46.80
C LYS A 57 -41.15 35.77 -45.93
N SER A 58 -41.30 35.59 -44.62
CA SER A 58 -41.03 36.67 -43.66
C SER A 58 -40.76 36.13 -42.25
N LYS A 59 -39.55 36.46 -41.76
CA LYS A 59 -38.97 36.36 -40.40
C LYS A 59 -37.67 35.56 -40.38
N LYS A 60 -36.57 36.26 -40.10
CA LYS A 60 -35.27 35.67 -39.77
C LYS A 60 -35.46 34.74 -38.56
N PRO A 61 -35.04 33.47 -38.60
CA PRO A 61 -35.10 32.61 -37.43
C PRO A 61 -33.91 32.93 -36.52
N THR A 62 -34.16 33.62 -35.41
CA THR A 62 -33.23 33.72 -34.28
C THR A 62 -33.33 32.45 -33.42
N GLY A 63 -32.98 31.30 -33.99
CA GLY A 63 -33.01 30.01 -33.30
C GLY A 63 -31.66 29.33 -33.37
N ALA A 64 -30.99 29.18 -32.22
CA ALA A 64 -29.73 28.43 -32.13
C ALA A 64 -29.91 27.00 -32.68
N LEU A 65 -29.00 26.56 -33.56
CA LEU A 65 -28.93 25.20 -34.08
C LEU A 65 -28.88 24.22 -32.91
N LYS A 66 -29.95 23.43 -32.72
CA LYS A 66 -29.99 22.38 -31.70
C LYS A 66 -28.97 21.31 -32.08
N THR A 67 -28.02 21.02 -31.20
CA THR A 67 -27.10 19.88 -31.37
C THR A 67 -27.80 18.58 -30.93
N GLN A 68 -27.42 17.43 -31.48
CA GLN A 68 -27.90 16.12 -31.02
C GLN A 68 -27.59 15.87 -29.53
N GLU A 69 -26.52 16.47 -29.02
CA GLU A 69 -26.21 16.51 -27.59
C GLU A 69 -27.32 17.17 -26.77
N THR A 70 -27.90 18.27 -27.27
CA THR A 70 -29.04 18.95 -26.62
C THR A 70 -30.29 18.06 -26.62
N VAL A 71 -30.48 17.25 -27.67
CA VAL A 71 -31.59 16.29 -27.78
C VAL A 71 -31.40 15.13 -26.79
N LEU A 72 -30.20 14.55 -26.74
CA LEU A 72 -29.84 13.52 -25.76
C LEU A 72 -30.03 14.03 -24.33
N LYS A 73 -29.60 15.26 -24.05
CA LYS A 73 -29.80 15.90 -22.74
C LYS A 73 -31.27 16.01 -22.39
N LYS A 74 -32.13 16.38 -23.34
CA LYS A 74 -33.59 16.49 -23.12
C LYS A 74 -34.22 15.13 -22.82
N PHE A 75 -33.86 14.08 -23.57
CA PHE A 75 -34.37 12.73 -23.29
C PHE A 75 -33.85 12.20 -21.96
N ALA A 76 -32.56 12.39 -21.67
CA ALA A 76 -31.96 11.98 -20.42
C ALA A 76 -32.60 12.68 -19.20
N LEU A 77 -32.94 13.98 -19.31
CA LEU A 77 -33.69 14.69 -18.26
C LEU A 77 -35.13 14.15 -18.09
N LYS A 78 -35.79 13.77 -19.18
CA LYS A 78 -37.13 13.17 -19.12
C LYS A 78 -37.12 11.82 -18.40
N GLU A 79 -36.16 10.96 -18.72
CA GLU A 79 -36.00 9.66 -18.07
C GLU A 79 -35.52 9.79 -16.62
N LEU A 80 -34.71 10.80 -16.30
CA LEU A 80 -34.20 11.03 -14.95
C LEU A 80 -35.30 11.51 -13.97
N GLY A 81 -36.27 12.28 -14.46
CA GLY A 81 -37.33 12.84 -13.62
C GLY A 81 -36.86 13.95 -12.67
N THR A 82 -37.65 14.21 -11.62
CA THR A 82 -37.34 15.26 -10.64
C THR A 82 -36.13 14.87 -9.80
N CYS A 83 -35.12 15.73 -9.79
CA CYS A 83 -33.89 15.52 -9.03
C CYS A 83 -33.56 16.74 -8.18
N LEU A 84 -33.06 16.48 -6.97
CA LEU A 84 -32.49 17.49 -6.09
C LEU A 84 -30.96 17.44 -6.22
N ARG A 85 -30.35 18.61 -6.45
CA ARG A 85 -28.90 18.78 -6.38
C ARG A 85 -28.60 19.77 -5.26
N VAL A 86 -27.81 19.32 -4.30
CA VAL A 86 -27.30 20.22 -3.25
C VAL A 86 -26.45 21.30 -3.92
N ASN A 87 -26.66 22.55 -3.50
CA ASN A 87 -25.92 23.70 -4.02
C ASN A 87 -24.40 23.47 -3.87
N VAL A 88 -23.65 23.69 -4.96
CA VAL A 88 -22.21 23.40 -5.01
C VAL A 88 -21.41 24.32 -4.07
N ASP A 89 -21.81 25.58 -3.94
CA ASP A 89 -21.17 26.54 -3.04
C ASP A 89 -21.42 26.16 -1.58
N PHE A 90 -22.61 25.63 -1.27
CA PHE A 90 -22.89 25.08 0.05
C PHE A 90 -22.01 23.85 0.35
N ILE A 91 -21.89 22.90 -0.58
CA ILE A 91 -20.98 21.74 -0.40
C ILE A 91 -19.54 22.23 -0.21
N ARG A 92 -19.08 23.21 -1.00
CA ARG A 92 -17.73 23.79 -0.87
C ARG A 92 -17.54 24.42 0.50
N PHE A 93 -18.54 25.16 1.00
CA PHE A 93 -18.51 25.75 2.34
C PHE A 93 -18.43 24.68 3.44
N VAL A 94 -19.31 23.68 3.42
CA VAL A 94 -19.31 22.58 4.41
C VAL A 94 -18.01 21.80 4.35
N ARG A 95 -17.45 21.58 3.15
CA ARG A 95 -16.15 20.93 2.97
C ARG A 95 -15.01 21.74 3.57
N ARG A 96 -15.00 23.07 3.39
CA ARG A 96 -14.01 23.95 4.04
C ARG A 96 -14.12 23.88 5.55
N MET A 97 -15.34 23.96 6.09
CA MET A 97 -15.57 23.78 7.51
C MET A 97 -15.08 22.42 7.99
N HIS A 98 -15.27 21.35 7.20
CA HIS A 98 -14.77 20.03 7.52
C HIS A 98 -13.24 19.99 7.58
N ILE A 99 -12.56 20.49 6.55
CA ILE A 99 -11.08 20.52 6.49
C ILE A 99 -10.53 21.31 7.69
N ILE A 100 -11.15 22.46 8.01
CA ILE A 100 -10.73 23.31 9.13
C ILE A 100 -11.03 22.64 10.47
N PHE A 101 -12.21 22.06 10.63
CA PHE A 101 -12.63 21.44 11.88
C PHE A 101 -11.79 20.20 12.15
N TYR A 102 -11.78 19.22 11.23
CA TYR A 102 -11.14 17.92 11.38
C TYR A 102 -9.65 17.90 11.04
N ARG A 103 -9.06 19.05 10.69
CA ARG A 103 -7.66 19.18 10.30
C ARG A 103 -7.28 18.15 9.23
N SER A 104 -8.11 18.05 8.20
CA SER A 104 -7.96 17.04 7.15
C SER A 104 -6.67 17.27 6.36
N THR A 105 -5.86 16.23 6.21
CA THR A 105 -4.66 16.19 5.35
C THR A 105 -4.95 15.68 3.95
N GLU A 106 -6.21 15.33 3.68
CA GLU A 106 -6.73 14.85 2.40
C GLU A 106 -8.10 15.49 2.14
N LEU A 107 -8.53 15.50 0.88
CA LEU A 107 -9.84 16.02 0.53
C LEU A 107 -10.93 15.05 1.07
N PRO A 108 -11.83 15.50 1.97
CA PRO A 108 -12.79 14.60 2.58
C PRO A 108 -13.84 14.16 1.55
N THR A 109 -13.97 12.85 1.36
CA THR A 109 -15.00 12.23 0.50
C THR A 109 -16.33 12.06 1.23
N ARG A 110 -16.29 12.00 2.56
CA ARG A 110 -17.46 11.94 3.45
C ARG A 110 -17.38 13.08 4.47
N LEU A 111 -18.43 13.87 4.57
CA LEU A 111 -18.46 15.05 5.43
C LEU A 111 -19.10 14.71 6.78
N LEU A 112 -18.48 15.16 7.86
CA LEU A 112 -18.99 15.17 9.25
C LEU A 112 -19.29 13.80 9.86
N LEU A 113 -18.93 12.70 9.17
CA LEU A 113 -19.09 11.35 9.67
C LEU A 113 -18.57 11.18 11.12
N PRO A 114 -17.40 11.71 11.51
CA PRO A 114 -16.91 11.54 12.87
C PRO A 114 -17.82 12.16 13.94
N ALA A 115 -18.39 13.34 13.69
CA ALA A 115 -19.33 13.98 14.63
C ALA A 115 -20.61 13.16 14.79
N LEU A 116 -21.11 12.58 13.69
CA LEU A 116 -22.30 11.74 13.70
C LEU A 116 -22.07 10.43 14.46
N LEU A 117 -20.86 9.87 14.43
CA LEU A 117 -20.55 8.65 15.18
C LEU A 117 -20.33 8.90 16.66
N SER A 118 -19.71 10.03 16.99
CA SER A 118 -19.41 10.36 18.38
C SER A 118 -20.64 10.55 19.25
N SER A 119 -21.76 11.01 18.67
CA SER A 119 -23.00 11.23 19.41
C SER A 119 -23.58 9.96 20.03
N PHE A 120 -23.22 8.78 19.52
CA PHE A 120 -23.79 7.53 20.00
C PHE A 120 -23.18 7.02 21.30
N ARG A 121 -22.04 7.56 21.77
CA ARG A 121 -21.37 7.19 23.05
C ARG A 121 -21.26 5.66 23.31
N ILE A 122 -21.14 4.85 22.26
CA ILE A 122 -21.11 3.38 22.35
C ILE A 122 -19.75 2.85 22.88
N ARG A 123 -18.70 3.67 22.86
CA ARG A 123 -17.32 3.25 23.18
C ARG A 123 -16.69 4.19 24.21
N SER A 124 -15.79 3.63 25.03
CA SER A 124 -14.87 4.40 25.85
C SER A 124 -13.70 4.89 25.00
N TYR A 125 -13.38 6.18 25.07
CA TYR A 125 -12.27 6.80 24.35
C TYR A 125 -11.17 7.21 25.34
N PRO A 126 -9.91 7.32 24.89
CA PRO A 126 -8.81 7.84 25.71
C PRO A 126 -9.16 9.22 26.27
N ASP A 127 -8.87 9.43 27.57
CA ASP A 127 -8.97 10.76 28.17
C ASP A 127 -7.81 11.63 27.69
N ILE A 128 -8.11 12.58 26.81
CA ILE A 128 -7.16 13.54 26.23
C ILE A 128 -7.16 14.86 27.05
N GLY A 129 -8.02 14.95 28.08
CA GLY A 129 -8.31 16.17 28.82
C GLY A 129 -9.05 17.21 27.96
N PRO A 130 -9.09 18.47 28.42
CA PRO A 130 -9.78 19.55 27.71
C PRO A 130 -9.23 19.76 26.28
N ILE A 131 -10.09 19.59 25.28
CA ILE A 131 -9.74 19.83 23.89
C ILE A 131 -9.62 21.33 23.65
N THR A 132 -8.38 21.83 23.64
CA THR A 132 -8.07 23.20 23.22
C THR A 132 -7.58 23.15 21.78
N ARG A 133 -8.32 23.78 20.86
CA ARG A 133 -7.95 23.80 19.45
C ARG A 133 -6.96 24.91 19.18
N ASP A 134 -5.85 24.58 18.53
CA ASP A 134 -4.88 25.58 18.12
C ASP A 134 -5.47 26.52 17.06
N GLY A 135 -5.45 27.82 17.34
CA GLY A 135 -5.98 28.86 16.45
C GLY A 135 -5.07 29.22 15.27
N ASP A 136 -3.83 28.75 15.29
CA ASP A 136 -2.71 29.22 14.46
C ASP A 136 -2.36 28.28 13.28
N ILE A 137 -3.17 27.25 13.03
CA ILE A 137 -2.90 26.31 11.93
C ILE A 137 -2.88 27.04 10.58
N TRP A 138 -3.84 27.92 10.31
CA TRP A 138 -3.77 28.84 9.17
C TRP A 138 -3.96 30.27 9.67
N THR A 139 -2.89 31.06 9.64
CA THR A 139 -2.89 32.44 10.15
C THR A 139 -3.66 33.42 9.27
N SER A 140 -4.02 33.02 8.04
CA SER A 140 -4.86 33.83 7.15
C SER A 140 -5.73 32.97 6.25
N ARG A 141 -6.85 33.56 5.78
CA ARG A 141 -7.73 32.97 4.77
C ARG A 141 -6.95 32.54 3.52
N GLN A 142 -5.99 33.34 3.09
CA GLN A 142 -5.20 33.07 1.89
C GLN A 142 -4.38 31.77 2.03
N LEU A 143 -3.73 31.55 3.17
CA LEU A 143 -2.97 30.33 3.41
C LEU A 143 -3.86 29.09 3.43
N PHE A 144 -5.06 29.19 4.00
CA PHE A 144 -6.03 28.10 3.97
C PHE A 144 -6.52 27.82 2.54
N LEU A 145 -6.80 28.85 1.73
CA LEU A 145 -7.23 28.66 0.34
C LEU A 145 -6.12 28.02 -0.51
N GLU A 146 -4.86 28.43 -0.33
CA GLU A 146 -3.72 27.78 -0.99
C GLU A 146 -3.60 26.29 -0.60
N TYR A 147 -3.89 25.96 0.66
CA TYR A 147 -3.90 24.59 1.16
C TYR A 147 -5.08 23.78 0.60
N GLU A 148 -6.29 24.35 0.58
CA GLU A 148 -7.46 23.72 -0.04
C GLU A 148 -7.21 23.44 -1.53
N ASP A 149 -6.65 24.40 -2.26
CA ASP A 149 -6.29 24.25 -3.67
C ASP A 149 -5.28 23.12 -3.89
N ALA A 150 -4.33 22.95 -2.96
CA ALA A 150 -3.37 21.84 -3.01
C ALA A 150 -4.05 20.47 -2.79
N LEU A 151 -4.99 20.38 -1.83
CA LEU A 151 -5.77 19.16 -1.59
C LEU A 151 -6.67 18.80 -2.77
N LEU A 152 -7.30 19.80 -3.40
CA LEU A 152 -8.13 19.61 -4.59
C LEU A 152 -7.31 19.07 -5.75
N LEU A 153 -6.16 19.70 -6.02
CA LEU A 153 -5.25 19.24 -7.06
C LEU A 153 -4.76 17.82 -6.78
N GLN A 154 -4.47 17.49 -5.52
CA GLN A 154 -4.08 16.14 -5.17
C GLN A 154 -5.17 15.12 -5.46
N ALA A 155 -6.41 15.39 -5.07
CA ALA A 155 -7.52 14.48 -5.31
C ALA A 155 -7.73 14.23 -6.81
N GLU A 156 -7.64 15.28 -7.63
CA GLU A 156 -7.70 15.18 -9.09
C GLU A 156 -6.54 14.33 -9.65
N TYR A 157 -5.33 14.52 -9.11
CA TYR A 157 -4.15 13.76 -9.51
C TYR A 157 -4.23 12.28 -9.15
N GLU A 158 -4.78 11.96 -7.97
CA GLU A 158 -4.99 10.58 -7.51
C GLU A 158 -6.07 9.87 -8.33
N GLU A 159 -7.11 10.60 -8.74
CA GLU A 159 -8.11 10.09 -9.67
C GLU A 159 -7.48 9.78 -11.04
N LEU A 160 -6.59 10.65 -11.55
CA LEU A 160 -5.84 10.42 -12.78
C LEU A 160 -4.92 9.18 -12.67
N MET A 161 -4.25 8.97 -11.53
CA MET A 161 -3.45 7.77 -11.27
C MET A 161 -4.28 6.48 -11.17
N GLY A 162 -5.61 6.60 -11.09
CA GLY A 162 -6.52 5.47 -11.12
C GLY A 162 -7.08 5.04 -9.77
N GLY A 163 -7.00 5.90 -8.75
CA GLY A 163 -7.59 5.68 -7.45
C GLY A 163 -7.12 4.39 -6.77
N GLY A 164 -6.08 4.50 -5.94
CA GLY A 164 -5.70 3.41 -5.02
C GLY A 164 -4.22 3.09 -5.05
N ASP A 165 -3.41 3.93 -4.39
CA ASP A 165 -2.20 3.42 -3.79
C ASP A 165 -2.61 2.91 -2.39
N GLN A 166 -2.68 1.58 -2.23
CA GLN A 166 -3.05 0.91 -0.97
C GLN A 166 -2.00 1.09 0.15
N THR A 167 -0.97 1.92 -0.08
CA THR A 167 0.07 2.26 0.90
C THR A 167 -0.35 3.35 1.87
N THR A 168 -1.42 4.09 1.59
CA THR A 168 -2.13 4.87 2.62
C THR A 168 -3.18 3.97 3.23
N LEU A 169 -2.94 3.46 4.45
CA LEU A 169 -4.03 3.10 5.36
C LEU A 169 -5.09 4.20 5.23
N ASP A 170 -6.26 3.87 4.68
CA ASP A 170 -7.37 4.79 4.41
C ASP A 170 -7.40 5.93 5.44
N THR A 171 -6.86 7.09 5.09
CA THR A 171 -6.93 8.29 5.94
C THR A 171 -8.39 8.68 6.16
N THR A 172 -9.27 8.26 5.25
CA THR A 172 -10.74 8.33 5.32
C THR A 172 -11.37 7.45 6.40
N ASN A 173 -10.68 6.42 6.91
CA ASN A 173 -11.13 5.52 7.98
C ASN A 173 -10.45 5.77 9.34
N ARG A 174 -9.76 6.91 9.54
CA ARG A 174 -9.26 7.30 10.88
C ARG A 174 -10.39 7.51 11.92
N PHE A 175 -11.65 7.46 11.49
CA PHE A 175 -12.81 7.18 12.33
C PHE A 175 -13.54 5.95 11.76
N VAL A 176 -13.25 4.77 12.28
CA VAL A 176 -13.92 3.53 11.88
C VAL A 176 -15.39 3.59 12.34
N THR A 177 -16.31 3.94 11.44
CA THR A 177 -17.72 3.51 11.54
C THR A 177 -17.80 2.02 11.26
N ALA A 178 -18.71 1.33 11.95
CA ALA A 178 -19.07 -0.04 11.66
C ALA A 178 -19.32 -0.25 10.15
N GLY A 179 -18.62 -1.23 9.56
CA GLY A 179 -18.83 -1.70 8.19
C GLY A 179 -17.57 -1.81 7.32
N SER A 180 -16.50 -1.06 7.60
CA SER A 180 -15.22 -1.26 6.91
C SER A 180 -14.35 -2.18 7.75
N ALA A 181 -14.23 -3.42 7.29
CA ALA A 181 -13.37 -4.42 7.89
C ALA A 181 -11.96 -3.87 8.10
N LEU A 182 -11.52 -3.96 9.36
CA LEU A 182 -10.20 -4.43 9.77
C LEU A 182 -9.34 -4.93 8.61
N LEU A 183 -8.09 -4.44 8.56
CA LEU A 183 -6.90 -5.15 8.09
C LEU A 183 -7.24 -6.50 7.44
N ARG A 184 -7.62 -6.47 6.16
CA ARG A 184 -7.57 -7.67 5.33
C ARG A 184 -6.11 -7.82 4.92
N PRO A 185 -5.45 -8.95 5.22
CA PRO A 185 -4.24 -9.32 4.50
C PRO A 185 -4.54 -9.26 3.01
N ALA A 186 -3.64 -8.67 2.23
CA ALA A 186 -3.72 -8.73 0.78
C ALA A 186 -3.76 -10.21 0.36
N THR A 187 -4.87 -10.65 -0.22
CA THR A 187 -4.96 -12.00 -0.82
C THR A 187 -3.95 -12.07 -1.97
N PRO A 188 -3.00 -13.02 -1.99
CA PRO A 188 -2.16 -13.20 -3.16
C PRO A 188 -3.03 -13.64 -4.34
N ALA A 189 -2.87 -12.98 -5.48
CA ALA A 189 -3.43 -13.46 -6.74
C ALA A 189 -2.87 -14.88 -7.05
N PRO A 190 -3.68 -15.77 -7.66
CA PRO A 190 -3.24 -17.12 -7.96
C PRO A 190 -2.03 -17.11 -8.90
N SER A 191 -0.97 -17.81 -8.51
CA SER A 191 0.26 -17.94 -9.26
C SER A 191 0.05 -18.79 -10.52
N GLY A 192 -0.23 -18.11 -11.63
CA GLY A 192 -0.04 -18.65 -12.97
C GLY A 192 1.43 -19.02 -13.19
N THR A 193 1.65 -20.21 -13.75
CA THR A 193 2.93 -20.86 -14.02
C THR A 193 3.93 -19.96 -14.77
N LYS A 194 4.81 -19.27 -14.03
CA LYS A 194 6.00 -18.61 -14.61
C LYS A 194 7.16 -19.61 -14.67
N ARG A 195 7.57 -19.94 -15.90
CA ARG A 195 8.78 -20.71 -16.23
C ARG A 195 10.01 -20.12 -15.49
N LYS A 196 10.88 -21.02 -14.99
CA LYS A 196 12.19 -20.74 -14.40
C LYS A 196 12.97 -19.70 -15.24
N ARG A 197 13.09 -18.48 -14.73
CA ARG A 197 14.13 -17.49 -15.08
C ARG A 197 14.80 -17.08 -13.78
N ASP A 198 16.12 -16.94 -13.83
CA ASP A 198 16.94 -16.62 -12.69
C ASP A 198 16.47 -15.34 -11.98
N LYS A 199 16.41 -15.43 -10.66
CA LYS A 199 15.91 -14.39 -9.77
C LYS A 199 16.97 -13.29 -9.63
N SER A 200 16.71 -12.12 -10.19
CA SER A 200 17.35 -10.89 -9.77
C SER A 200 16.48 -9.68 -10.10
N VAL A 201 16.38 -8.78 -9.12
CA VAL A 201 15.81 -7.43 -9.21
C VAL A 201 14.29 -7.43 -9.04
N ALA A 202 13.81 -6.54 -8.16
CA ALA A 202 12.41 -6.14 -8.13
C ALA A 202 12.13 -5.47 -9.49
N ASP A 203 11.73 -6.26 -10.47
CA ASP A 203 11.18 -5.74 -11.71
C ASP A 203 9.92 -4.96 -11.34
N ASP A 204 9.83 -3.72 -11.82
CA ASP A 204 8.59 -2.94 -11.79
C ASP A 204 7.44 -3.84 -12.29
N PRO A 205 6.28 -3.88 -11.60
CA PRO A 205 5.20 -4.76 -11.98
C PRO A 205 4.80 -4.53 -13.45
N PRO A 206 4.42 -5.58 -14.20
CA PRO A 206 4.11 -5.46 -15.62
C PRO A 206 3.05 -4.37 -15.84
N GLU A 207 3.43 -3.34 -16.57
CA GLU A 207 2.64 -2.12 -16.74
C GLU A 207 1.43 -2.37 -17.63
N SER A 208 0.24 -2.04 -17.12
CA SER A 208 -0.96 -2.10 -17.95
C SER A 208 -0.98 -0.92 -18.95
N PRO A 209 -1.52 -1.09 -20.17
CA PRO A 209 -1.67 0.02 -21.13
C PRO A 209 -2.46 1.21 -20.56
N LEU A 210 -3.39 0.94 -19.63
CA LEU A 210 -4.14 1.99 -18.94
C LEU A 210 -3.25 2.79 -17.97
N SER A 211 -2.34 2.12 -17.27
CA SER A 211 -1.40 2.78 -16.36
C SER A 211 -0.43 3.69 -17.11
N LEU A 212 0.07 3.26 -18.27
CA LEU A 212 0.91 4.09 -19.15
C LEU A 212 0.16 5.31 -19.68
N LYS A 213 -1.11 5.16 -20.09
CA LYS A 213 -1.93 6.29 -20.54
C LYS A 213 -2.10 7.34 -19.43
N ARG A 214 -2.34 6.91 -18.20
CA ARG A 214 -2.45 7.79 -17.02
C ARG A 214 -1.14 8.50 -16.73
N ALA A 215 -0.02 7.79 -16.79
CA ALA A 215 1.30 8.38 -16.60
C ALA A 215 1.62 9.48 -17.63
N ASN A 216 1.22 9.31 -18.90
CA ASN A 216 1.36 10.36 -19.93
C ASN A 216 0.53 11.62 -19.63
N GLN A 217 -0.72 11.46 -19.15
CA GLN A 217 -1.55 12.60 -18.76
C GLN A 217 -0.93 13.39 -17.61
N ILE A 218 -0.29 12.68 -16.69
CA ILE A 218 0.42 13.25 -15.56
C ILE A 218 1.62 14.07 -16.03
N GLU A 219 2.43 13.52 -16.92
CA GLU A 219 3.58 14.20 -17.50
C GLU A 219 3.18 15.52 -18.16
N GLU A 220 2.10 15.52 -18.97
CA GLU A 220 1.61 16.70 -19.69
C GLU A 220 1.25 17.89 -18.78
N VAL A 221 0.76 17.58 -17.57
CA VAL A 221 0.25 18.56 -16.61
C VAL A 221 1.27 18.90 -15.52
N PHE A 222 2.24 18.02 -15.26
CA PHE A 222 3.19 18.11 -14.15
C PHE A 222 3.95 19.43 -14.12
N ASP A 223 4.65 19.78 -15.20
CA ASP A 223 5.49 20.99 -15.24
C ASP A 223 4.65 22.27 -15.19
N LYS A 224 3.49 22.27 -15.85
CA LYS A 224 2.60 23.44 -15.98
C LYS A 224 1.93 23.81 -14.65
N LEU A 225 1.47 22.81 -13.89
CA LEU A 225 0.65 23.02 -12.70
C LEU A 225 1.36 22.64 -11.39
N VAL A 226 1.91 21.43 -11.30
CA VAL A 226 2.42 20.87 -10.04
C VAL A 226 3.81 21.42 -9.72
N TYR A 227 4.78 21.20 -10.60
CA TYR A 227 6.18 21.51 -10.34
C TYR A 227 6.45 23.02 -10.25
N ARG A 228 5.79 23.82 -11.10
CA ARG A 228 5.86 25.29 -11.04
C ARG A 228 5.38 25.84 -9.70
N LYS A 229 4.20 25.40 -9.22
CA LYS A 229 3.64 25.85 -7.94
C LYS A 229 4.51 25.38 -6.78
N TRP A 230 4.93 24.12 -6.78
CA TRP A 230 5.82 23.56 -5.76
C TRP A 230 7.12 24.38 -5.63
N ARG A 231 7.79 24.71 -6.74
CA ARG A 231 9.01 25.55 -6.72
C ARG A 231 8.76 26.94 -6.12
N THR A 232 7.59 27.54 -6.37
CA THR A 232 7.20 28.81 -5.73
C THR A 232 7.08 28.66 -4.23
N PHE A 233 6.42 27.60 -3.75
CA PHE A 233 6.32 27.32 -2.30
C PHE A 233 7.69 27.05 -1.67
N VAL A 234 8.57 26.28 -2.33
CA VAL A 234 9.94 26.02 -1.87
C VAL A 234 10.73 27.32 -1.72
N LYS A 235 10.67 28.22 -2.73
CA LYS A 235 11.31 29.53 -2.66
C LYS A 235 10.75 30.39 -1.51
N ARG A 236 9.43 30.34 -1.28
CA ARG A 236 8.78 31.08 -0.19
C ARG A 236 9.20 30.54 1.18
N LYS A 237 9.26 29.22 1.36
CA LYS A 237 9.67 28.57 2.62
C LYS A 237 11.14 28.87 2.94
N ARG A 238 12.05 28.83 1.94
CA ARG A 238 13.46 29.20 2.12
C ARG A 238 13.68 30.64 2.60
N LYS A 239 12.75 31.57 2.30
CA LYS A 239 12.82 32.96 2.74
C LYS A 239 12.23 33.20 4.13
N ARG A 240 11.46 32.25 4.67
CA ARG A 240 10.87 32.37 6.01
C ARG A 240 11.93 32.05 7.06
N THR A 241 11.97 32.88 8.10
CA THR A 241 12.82 32.68 9.29
C THR A 241 12.10 31.93 10.40
N GLU A 242 10.76 31.97 10.43
CA GLU A 242 9.95 31.29 11.44
C GLU A 242 9.97 29.77 11.24
N VAL A 243 10.48 29.07 12.26
CA VAL A 243 10.41 27.61 12.34
C VAL A 243 9.02 27.22 12.84
N ARG A 244 8.29 26.50 12.00
CA ARG A 244 6.99 25.93 12.36
C ARG A 244 7.21 24.58 13.03
N ALA A 245 6.42 24.25 14.04
CA ALA A 245 6.48 22.93 14.67
C ALA A 245 6.25 21.82 13.64
N ALA A 246 7.04 20.74 13.69
CA ALA A 246 7.03 19.64 12.71
C ALA A 246 5.61 19.08 12.44
N GLY A 247 4.84 18.86 13.51
CA GLY A 247 3.45 18.35 13.40
C GLY A 247 2.47 19.27 12.69
N LEU A 248 2.79 20.58 12.58
CA LEU A 248 1.96 21.58 11.90
C LEU A 248 2.40 21.83 10.45
N GLU A 249 3.57 21.35 10.03
CA GLU A 249 4.06 21.54 8.65
C GLU A 249 3.21 20.77 7.63
N ARG A 250 2.56 19.67 8.05
CA ARG A 250 1.62 18.90 7.21
C ARG A 250 0.40 19.70 6.74
N PHE A 251 0.14 20.86 7.35
CA PHE A 251 -0.92 21.79 6.96
C PHE A 251 -0.46 22.91 6.01
N GLU A 252 0.80 22.91 5.59
CA GLU A 252 1.31 23.84 4.59
C GLU A 252 1.01 23.32 3.18
N ALA A 253 0.56 24.20 2.28
CA ALA A 253 0.30 23.84 0.88
C ALA A 253 1.54 23.17 0.24
N GLY A 254 2.73 23.68 0.53
CA GLY A 254 3.99 23.13 0.01
C GLY A 254 4.27 21.69 0.43
N TYR A 255 3.83 21.27 1.62
CA TYR A 255 3.92 19.87 2.06
C TYR A 255 3.07 18.96 1.16
N ILE A 256 1.84 19.37 0.84
CA ILE A 256 0.94 18.66 -0.08
C ILE A 256 1.53 18.61 -1.50
N TYR A 257 2.08 19.73 -2.00
CA TYR A 257 2.77 19.75 -3.29
C TYR A 257 4.01 18.85 -3.30
N THR A 258 4.74 18.73 -2.20
CA THR A 258 5.91 17.81 -2.11
C THR A 258 5.46 16.36 -2.20
N ARG A 259 4.34 16.01 -1.54
CA ARG A 259 3.69 14.70 -1.71
C ARG A 259 3.35 14.43 -3.17
N LEU A 260 2.74 15.41 -3.84
CA LEU A 260 2.35 15.30 -5.25
C LEU A 260 3.55 15.15 -6.18
N VAL A 261 4.62 15.93 -5.97
CA VAL A 261 5.84 15.86 -6.77
C VAL A 261 6.48 14.48 -6.66
N TYR A 262 6.54 13.90 -5.46
CA TYR A 262 7.06 12.55 -5.30
C TYR A 262 6.16 11.48 -5.96
N LYS A 263 4.83 11.58 -5.79
CA LYS A 263 3.89 10.70 -6.51
C LYS A 263 4.03 10.82 -8.04
N ALA A 264 4.24 12.03 -8.55
CA ALA A 264 4.47 12.28 -9.96
C ALA A 264 5.78 11.66 -10.46
N ALA A 265 6.85 11.68 -9.67
CA ALA A 265 8.13 11.06 -10.02
C ALA A 265 7.96 9.58 -10.43
N HIS A 266 7.10 8.83 -9.73
CA HIS A 266 6.79 7.45 -10.08
C HIS A 266 6.21 7.31 -11.50
N ALA A 267 5.37 8.25 -11.95
CA ALA A 267 4.82 8.22 -13.30
C ALA A 267 5.91 8.40 -14.37
N PHE A 268 6.92 9.24 -14.13
CA PHE A 268 8.10 9.34 -15.01
C PHE A 268 8.88 8.02 -15.07
N GLY A 269 9.02 7.33 -13.94
CA GLY A 269 9.63 5.99 -13.89
C GLY A 269 8.89 4.98 -14.76
N MET A 270 7.55 4.99 -14.73
CA MET A 270 6.71 4.14 -15.60
C MET A 270 6.85 4.48 -17.09
N LEU A 271 7.05 5.76 -17.41
CA LEU A 271 7.34 6.20 -18.78
C LEU A 271 8.80 5.97 -19.19
N LYS A 272 9.61 5.36 -18.31
CA LYS A 272 11.07 5.16 -18.49
C LYS A 272 11.85 6.46 -18.69
N MET A 273 11.29 7.58 -18.23
CA MET A 273 11.92 8.90 -18.22
C MET A 273 12.79 9.06 -16.98
N TYR A 274 13.76 8.16 -16.83
CA TYR A 274 14.55 8.00 -15.61
C TYR A 274 15.46 9.19 -15.30
N GLU A 275 15.97 9.89 -16.31
CA GLU A 275 16.72 11.13 -16.13
C GLU A 275 15.85 12.21 -15.48
N LYS A 276 14.61 12.36 -15.96
CA LYS A 276 13.66 13.32 -15.40
C LYS A 276 13.25 12.95 -13.98
N GLU A 277 13.04 11.66 -13.74
CA GLU A 277 12.76 11.13 -12.40
C GLU A 277 13.90 11.47 -11.41
N LEU A 278 15.17 11.32 -11.83
CA LEU A 278 16.33 11.70 -11.03
C LEU A 278 16.40 13.20 -10.75
N GLU A 279 16.13 14.06 -11.73
CA GLU A 279 16.08 15.51 -11.53
C GLU A 279 15.05 15.89 -10.44
N ILE A 280 13.89 15.21 -10.45
CA ILE A 280 12.84 15.45 -9.47
C ILE A 280 13.28 14.98 -8.08
N LEU A 281 13.88 13.78 -7.96
CA LEU A 281 14.37 13.24 -6.70
C LEU A 281 15.47 14.12 -6.09
N ASP A 282 16.42 14.59 -6.91
CA ASP A 282 17.46 15.54 -6.47
C ASP A 282 16.86 16.86 -5.98
N ALA A 283 15.84 17.39 -6.68
CA ALA A 283 15.12 18.57 -6.23
C ALA A 283 14.41 18.36 -4.89
N LEU A 284 13.81 17.19 -4.67
CA LEU A 284 13.16 16.81 -3.40
C LEU A 284 14.16 16.72 -2.24
N LEU A 285 15.34 16.13 -2.48
CA LEU A 285 16.42 16.03 -1.50
C LEU A 285 17.03 17.40 -1.12
N LYS A 286 16.98 18.39 -2.03
CA LYS A 286 17.52 19.75 -1.82
C LYS A 286 16.67 20.67 -0.95
N GLN A 287 15.37 20.41 -0.72
CA GLN A 287 14.51 21.35 0.00
C GLN A 287 14.58 21.22 1.54
N ARG A 288 14.90 20.04 2.09
CA ARG A 288 15.25 19.80 3.52
C ARG A 288 14.23 20.21 4.60
N PHE A 289 13.01 20.63 4.26
CA PHE A 289 11.98 20.98 5.27
C PHE A 289 10.76 20.05 5.23
N TRP A 290 10.13 19.84 4.07
CA TRP A 290 8.91 19.04 3.97
C TRP A 290 9.24 17.57 3.72
N ARG A 291 8.42 16.68 4.28
CA ARG A 291 8.48 15.22 4.05
C ARG A 291 9.83 14.60 4.41
N ARG A 292 10.44 15.08 5.50
CA ARG A 292 11.76 14.60 5.99
C ARG A 292 11.78 13.09 6.21
N GLY A 293 10.70 12.50 6.75
CA GLY A 293 10.60 11.05 6.90
C GLY A 293 10.45 10.25 5.58
N LYS A 294 10.45 10.90 4.42
CA LYS A 294 10.51 10.24 3.09
C LYS A 294 11.85 10.39 2.38
N VAL A 295 12.82 11.06 2.98
CA VAL A 295 14.16 11.25 2.42
C VAL A 295 14.83 9.89 2.10
N ALA A 296 14.66 8.90 2.98
CA ALA A 296 15.19 7.56 2.74
C ALA A 296 14.60 6.89 1.49
N ASP A 297 13.28 7.01 1.28
CA ASP A 297 12.60 6.47 0.10
C ASP A 297 13.16 7.11 -1.19
N TRP A 298 13.43 8.43 -1.15
CA TRP A 298 13.99 9.17 -2.29
C TRP A 298 15.40 8.71 -2.64
N TYR A 299 16.29 8.58 -1.66
CA TYR A 299 17.64 8.03 -1.89
C TYR A 299 17.60 6.61 -2.42
N GLN A 300 16.72 5.77 -1.86
CA GLN A 300 16.56 4.41 -2.35
C GLN A 300 16.14 4.42 -3.82
N ARG A 301 15.13 5.19 -4.20
CA ARG A 301 14.69 5.25 -5.60
C ARG A 301 15.80 5.79 -6.51
N GLN A 302 16.51 6.84 -6.10
CA GLN A 302 17.63 7.41 -6.84
C GLN A 302 18.74 6.39 -7.11
N ALA A 303 19.18 5.66 -6.08
CA ALA A 303 20.20 4.62 -6.21
C ALA A 303 19.74 3.47 -7.10
N LEU A 304 18.44 3.12 -7.07
CA LEU A 304 17.87 2.07 -7.93
C LEU A 304 17.88 2.49 -9.40
N ILE A 305 17.50 3.74 -9.70
CA ILE A 305 17.52 4.29 -11.06
C ILE A 305 18.95 4.28 -11.62
N GLN A 306 19.91 4.82 -10.85
CA GLN A 306 21.32 4.85 -11.23
C GLN A 306 21.88 3.43 -11.45
N MET A 307 21.52 2.46 -10.59
CA MET A 307 22.06 1.10 -10.69
C MET A 307 21.53 0.30 -11.89
N ASN A 308 20.25 0.47 -12.24
CA ASN A 308 19.55 -0.45 -13.14
C ASN A 308 19.07 0.19 -14.45
N HIS A 309 18.74 1.47 -14.45
CA HIS A 309 17.89 2.06 -15.49
C HIS A 309 18.65 3.02 -16.41
N LEU A 310 19.68 3.70 -15.92
CA LEU A 310 20.56 4.55 -16.74
C LEU A 310 21.71 3.74 -17.38
N CYS A 311 21.38 2.82 -18.28
CA CYS A 311 22.40 2.18 -19.12
C CYS A 311 22.61 3.00 -20.41
N SER A 312 23.87 3.22 -20.79
CA SER A 312 24.21 3.98 -22.01
C SER A 312 23.58 3.37 -23.27
N ALA A 313 23.11 4.25 -24.17
CA ALA A 313 22.58 3.88 -25.48
C ALA A 313 23.69 3.58 -26.52
N SER A 314 24.98 3.73 -26.17
CA SER A 314 26.09 3.44 -27.08
C SER A 314 26.02 2.00 -27.58
N GLU A 315 26.23 1.82 -28.89
CA GLU A 315 26.32 0.50 -29.53
C GLU A 315 27.60 -0.24 -29.10
N ASP A 316 28.65 0.50 -28.72
CA ASP A 316 29.90 -0.06 -28.23
C ASP A 316 29.70 -0.69 -26.84
N LYS A 317 30.03 -1.98 -26.76
CA LYS A 317 29.95 -2.78 -25.54
C LYS A 317 30.91 -2.29 -24.46
N ALA A 318 32.09 -1.77 -24.82
CA ALA A 318 33.09 -1.27 -23.89
C ALA A 318 32.61 0.05 -23.25
N GLU A 319 32.14 1.00 -24.06
CA GLU A 319 31.57 2.26 -23.56
C GLU A 319 30.33 2.03 -22.71
N ARG A 320 29.45 1.10 -23.10
CA ARG A 320 28.27 0.74 -22.32
C ARG A 320 28.63 0.13 -20.97
N ALA A 321 29.68 -0.70 -20.92
CA ALA A 321 30.18 -1.28 -19.68
C ALA A 321 30.78 -0.20 -18.77
N ALA A 322 31.63 0.68 -19.31
CA ALA A 322 32.23 1.79 -18.58
C ALA A 322 31.16 2.76 -18.02
N HIS A 323 30.15 3.10 -18.81
CA HIS A 323 29.04 3.94 -18.34
C HIS A 323 28.23 3.26 -17.22
N LYS A 324 27.96 1.96 -17.35
CA LYS A 324 27.25 1.19 -16.32
C LYS A 324 28.04 1.13 -15.01
N GLU A 325 29.35 1.04 -15.10
CA GLU A 325 30.25 1.10 -13.96
C GLU A 325 30.24 2.49 -13.30
N ALA A 326 30.37 3.57 -14.08
CA ALA A 326 30.25 4.95 -13.59
C ALA A 326 28.89 5.20 -12.90
N MET A 327 27.79 4.71 -13.47
CA MET A 327 26.46 4.85 -12.84
C MET A 327 26.32 4.06 -11.53
N ARG A 328 27.00 2.92 -11.42
CA ARG A 328 27.09 2.17 -10.16
C ARG A 328 27.93 2.90 -9.12
N GLU A 329 29.00 3.58 -9.51
CA GLU A 329 29.76 4.44 -8.60
C GLU A 329 28.91 5.62 -8.11
N CYS A 330 28.13 6.26 -8.99
CA CYS A 330 27.15 7.27 -8.60
C CYS A 330 26.12 6.71 -7.62
N ALA A 331 25.58 5.50 -7.88
CA ALA A 331 24.66 4.84 -6.96
C ALA A 331 25.31 4.56 -5.59
N ARG A 332 26.60 4.22 -5.56
CA ARG A 332 27.36 4.01 -4.32
C ARG A 332 27.49 5.32 -3.54
N ALA A 333 27.85 6.41 -4.22
CA ALA A 333 27.93 7.74 -3.60
C ALA A 333 26.57 8.18 -3.04
N THR A 334 25.47 7.97 -3.77
CA THR A 334 24.11 8.24 -3.31
C THR A 334 23.77 7.47 -2.04
N LEU A 335 24.10 6.17 -1.97
CA LEU A 335 23.84 5.35 -0.78
C LEU A 335 24.69 5.76 0.43
N LEU A 336 25.95 6.14 0.21
CA LEU A 336 26.80 6.67 1.28
C LEU A 336 26.29 8.01 1.80
N ALA A 337 25.87 8.91 0.91
CA ALA A 337 25.22 10.17 1.30
C ALA A 337 23.94 9.92 2.10
N ALA A 338 23.14 8.92 1.72
CA ALA A 338 21.95 8.53 2.49
C ALA A 338 22.28 8.03 3.89
N LEU A 339 23.41 7.34 4.10
CA LEU A 339 23.82 6.85 5.42
C LEU A 339 24.37 7.97 6.32
N ASP A 340 24.90 9.05 5.74
CA ASP A 340 25.35 10.25 6.47
C ASP A 340 24.20 11.23 6.77
N ASP A 341 23.10 11.12 6.04
CA ASP A 341 21.96 12.01 6.15
C ASP A 341 21.19 11.83 7.46
N LYS A 342 21.03 12.93 8.22
CA LYS A 342 20.34 12.92 9.53
C LYS A 342 18.84 12.67 9.42
N ASP A 343 18.23 12.94 8.26
CA ASP A 343 16.81 12.69 8.03
C ASP A 343 16.53 11.23 7.64
N VAL A 344 17.57 10.46 7.32
CA VAL A 344 17.46 9.01 7.11
C VAL A 344 17.49 8.33 8.48
N GLY A 345 16.30 8.13 9.03
CA GLY A 345 16.11 7.43 10.31
C GLY A 345 16.70 6.02 10.29
N ASP A 346 17.10 5.54 11.48
CA ASP A 346 17.78 4.24 11.66
C ASP A 346 17.01 3.06 11.07
N VAL A 347 15.69 3.19 11.00
CA VAL A 347 14.76 2.21 10.46
C VAL A 347 15.01 1.90 8.98
N TYR A 348 15.52 2.87 8.21
CA TYR A 348 15.76 2.72 6.78
C TYR A 348 17.21 2.35 6.43
N ARG A 349 18.15 2.55 7.36
CA ARG A 349 19.58 2.21 7.19
C ARG A 349 19.80 0.77 6.71
N PRO A 350 19.14 -0.25 7.25
CA PRO A 350 19.27 -1.64 6.80
C PRO A 350 19.10 -1.86 5.29
N GLY A 351 18.00 -1.34 4.74
CA GLY A 351 17.72 -1.47 3.31
C GLY A 351 18.78 -0.79 2.44
N LEU A 352 19.33 0.32 2.92
CA LEU A 352 20.43 1.04 2.28
C LEU A 352 21.73 0.23 2.34
N LEU A 353 22.09 -0.32 3.51
CA LEU A 353 23.28 -1.15 3.71
C LEU A 353 23.24 -2.41 2.84
N HIS A 354 22.09 -3.11 2.76
CA HIS A 354 21.95 -4.30 1.92
C HIS A 354 22.18 -3.98 0.44
N ARG A 355 21.67 -2.82 0.01
CA ARG A 355 21.86 -2.36 -1.37
C ARG A 355 23.31 -1.98 -1.63
N LEU A 356 23.95 -1.31 -0.66
CA LEU A 356 25.36 -0.93 -0.74
C LEU A 356 26.26 -2.17 -0.85
N GLN A 357 26.10 -3.16 0.03
CA GLN A 357 26.86 -4.41 -0.02
C GLN A 357 26.69 -5.15 -1.35
N ARG A 358 25.46 -5.17 -1.90
CA ARG A 358 25.21 -5.78 -3.21
C ARG A 358 25.91 -5.01 -4.33
N LEU A 359 25.92 -3.68 -4.25
CA LEU A 359 26.55 -2.81 -5.23
C LEU A 359 28.08 -2.93 -5.18
N GLU A 360 28.68 -2.97 -3.99
CA GLU A 360 30.12 -3.16 -3.80
C GLU A 360 30.59 -4.51 -4.33
N LYS A 361 29.80 -5.58 -4.12
CA LYS A 361 30.05 -6.88 -4.77
C LYS A 361 30.01 -6.81 -6.30
N LEU A 362 29.11 -6.00 -6.87
CA LEU A 362 29.03 -5.80 -8.32
C LEU A 362 30.20 -4.97 -8.87
N LEU A 363 30.74 -4.06 -8.06
CA LEU A 363 31.93 -3.25 -8.34
C LEU A 363 33.25 -3.96 -8.00
N LYS A 364 33.18 -5.18 -7.44
CA LYS A 364 34.35 -5.95 -6.96
C LYS A 364 35.20 -5.18 -5.94
N MET A 365 34.54 -4.38 -5.10
CA MET A 365 35.17 -3.67 -3.99
C MET A 365 35.04 -4.48 -2.71
N ASP A 366 35.96 -4.26 -1.77
CA ASP A 366 35.80 -4.75 -0.42
C ASP A 366 34.57 -4.10 0.23
N SER A 367 33.85 -4.88 1.03
CA SER A 367 32.65 -4.40 1.73
C SER A 367 33.05 -3.27 2.67
N SER A 368 32.46 -2.08 2.48
CA SER A 368 32.69 -0.95 3.39
C SER A 368 32.04 -1.18 4.77
N ILE A 369 31.28 -2.27 4.93
CA ILE A 369 30.48 -2.58 6.11
C ILE A 369 30.87 -3.96 6.64
N SER A 370 31.11 -4.04 7.95
CA SER A 370 31.54 -5.27 8.65
C SER A 370 30.39 -6.13 9.20
N GLU A 371 29.15 -5.64 9.24
CA GLU A 371 28.06 -6.37 9.90
C GLU A 371 27.40 -7.41 8.96
N PRO A 372 27.42 -8.72 9.32
CA PRO A 372 26.69 -9.74 8.60
C PRO A 372 25.19 -9.64 8.91
N LEU A 373 24.36 -9.67 7.87
CA LEU A 373 22.92 -9.76 8.01
C LEU A 373 22.51 -11.10 8.64
N GLY A 374 21.64 -11.03 9.64
CA GLY A 374 20.97 -12.22 10.18
C GLY A 374 20.06 -12.88 9.12
N ARG A 375 19.96 -14.20 9.15
CA ARG A 375 18.94 -14.95 8.39
C ARG A 375 18.02 -15.67 9.38
N PRO A 376 16.71 -15.75 9.09
CA PRO A 376 15.80 -16.53 9.93
C PRO A 376 16.22 -18.00 9.89
N LYS A 377 16.00 -18.70 11.00
CA LYS A 377 16.27 -20.13 11.10
C LYS A 377 15.18 -20.90 10.37
N GLU A 378 15.54 -21.75 9.42
CA GLU A 378 14.58 -22.61 8.73
C GLU A 378 14.18 -23.79 9.63
N VAL A 379 12.88 -24.00 9.80
CA VAL A 379 12.29 -25.10 10.60
C VAL A 379 11.32 -25.85 9.70
N PHE A 380 11.34 -27.18 9.74
CA PHE A 380 10.43 -28.02 8.94
C PHE A 380 9.52 -28.82 9.86
N VAL A 381 8.21 -28.75 9.60
CA VAL A 381 7.18 -29.47 10.34
C VAL A 381 6.44 -30.37 9.35
N ALA A 382 6.49 -31.67 9.58
CA ALA A 382 5.68 -32.63 8.83
C ALA A 382 4.29 -32.74 9.47
N ALA A 383 3.25 -32.57 8.66
CA ALA A 383 1.86 -32.71 9.09
C ALA A 383 1.01 -33.32 7.99
N THR A 384 -0.09 -33.97 8.36
CA THR A 384 -1.00 -34.61 7.40
C THR A 384 -1.96 -33.57 6.85
N ARG A 385 -1.91 -33.32 5.53
CA ARG A 385 -2.87 -32.43 4.89
C ARG A 385 -4.20 -33.15 4.63
N ILE A 386 -5.31 -32.51 4.97
CA ILE A 386 -6.64 -33.06 4.72
C ILE A 386 -7.12 -32.55 3.36
N HIS A 387 -7.15 -33.46 2.38
CA HIS A 387 -7.78 -33.21 1.09
C HIS A 387 -9.29 -33.46 1.21
N LYS A 388 -10.12 -32.43 1.03
CA LYS A 388 -11.56 -32.65 0.89
C LYS A 388 -11.79 -33.48 -0.37
N PRO A 389 -12.57 -34.58 -0.31
CA PRO A 389 -12.95 -35.30 -1.51
C PRO A 389 -13.74 -34.34 -2.41
N VAL A 390 -13.27 -34.18 -3.63
CA VAL A 390 -14.03 -33.53 -4.71
C VAL A 390 -15.08 -34.56 -5.12
N GLY A 391 -16.37 -34.26 -4.97
CA GLY A 391 -17.43 -35.14 -5.47
C GLY A 391 -17.35 -35.27 -7.00
N GLU A 392 -17.98 -36.30 -7.58
CA GLU A 392 -18.00 -36.54 -9.05
C GLU A 392 -18.55 -35.34 -9.86
N ASP A 393 -19.20 -34.38 -9.20
CA ASP A 393 -19.78 -33.18 -9.81
C ASP A 393 -18.89 -31.92 -9.68
N GLY A 394 -17.67 -32.05 -9.13
CA GLY A 394 -16.73 -30.92 -8.96
C GLY A 394 -17.14 -29.87 -7.93
N LEU A 395 -18.24 -30.07 -7.19
CA LEU A 395 -18.68 -29.18 -6.12
C LEU A 395 -18.19 -29.68 -4.75
N PRO A 396 -17.75 -28.78 -3.84
CA PRO A 396 -17.38 -29.19 -2.47
C PRO A 396 -18.62 -29.66 -1.71
N LEU A 397 -18.61 -30.90 -1.22
CA LEU A 397 -19.58 -31.38 -0.24
C LEU A 397 -19.49 -30.51 1.02
N SER A 398 -20.59 -29.83 1.37
CA SER A 398 -20.69 -29.05 2.60
C SER A 398 -20.77 -30.00 3.79
N PRO A 399 -19.83 -29.97 4.76
CA PRO A 399 -20.02 -30.67 6.02
C PRO A 399 -21.07 -29.92 6.83
N GLY A 400 -21.97 -30.66 7.49
CA GLY A 400 -22.94 -30.14 8.44
C GLY A 400 -22.27 -29.18 9.43
N LYS A 401 -22.91 -28.04 9.64
CA LYS A 401 -22.50 -27.04 10.62
C LYS A 401 -22.67 -27.63 12.01
N GLU A 402 -21.61 -28.18 12.57
CA GLU A 402 -21.51 -28.39 14.01
C GLU A 402 -20.32 -27.60 14.56
N ASN A 403 -20.69 -26.48 15.19
CA ASN A 403 -19.99 -25.74 16.25
C ASN A 403 -18.48 -25.49 16.11
N ILE A 404 -18.15 -24.39 15.43
CA ILE A 404 -16.93 -23.61 15.69
C ILE A 404 -17.37 -22.19 16.09
N CYS A 405 -16.84 -21.76 17.23
CA CYS A 405 -16.94 -20.48 17.95
C CYS A 405 -17.64 -19.30 17.22
N THR A 406 -18.73 -18.88 17.84
CA THR A 406 -19.58 -17.71 17.58
C THR A 406 -18.86 -16.39 17.84
N LEU A 407 -18.33 -15.76 16.79
CA LEU A 407 -18.11 -14.28 16.81
C LEU A 407 -18.32 -13.58 15.45
N THR A 408 -18.70 -14.32 14.40
CA THR A 408 -18.80 -13.79 13.02
C THR A 408 -20.22 -13.83 12.44
N GLN A 409 -21.25 -14.15 13.24
CA GLN A 409 -22.62 -14.41 12.75
C GLN A 409 -23.71 -13.44 13.23
N MET A 410 -23.38 -12.26 13.79
CA MET A 410 -24.43 -11.33 14.24
C MET A 410 -24.82 -10.21 13.24
N TRP A 411 -24.25 -10.16 12.03
CA TRP A 411 -24.50 -9.03 11.12
C TRP A 411 -24.59 -9.49 9.66
N ARG A 412 -25.68 -10.18 9.33
CA ARG A 412 -26.20 -10.30 7.96
C ARG A 412 -27.68 -10.00 7.99
N ASP A 413 -28.07 -8.95 7.29
CA ASP A 413 -29.47 -8.63 7.01
C ASP A 413 -30.10 -9.79 6.20
N PRO A 414 -31.30 -10.30 6.51
CA PRO A 414 -31.80 -11.55 5.95
C PRO A 414 -32.56 -11.45 4.62
N ASP A 415 -32.45 -10.39 3.82
CA ASP A 415 -33.36 -10.26 2.67
C ASP A 415 -32.78 -9.56 1.42
N VAL A 416 -31.93 -10.27 0.66
CA VAL A 416 -31.78 -10.09 -0.81
C VAL A 416 -31.27 -11.41 -1.41
N ARG A 417 -32.14 -12.17 -2.10
CA ARG A 417 -31.74 -13.21 -3.06
C ARG A 417 -31.84 -12.64 -4.47
N LEU A 418 -30.75 -12.66 -5.23
CA LEU A 418 -30.75 -12.49 -6.67
C LEU A 418 -30.15 -13.75 -7.27
N ASP A 419 -30.97 -14.49 -8.01
CA ASP A 419 -30.60 -15.68 -8.76
C ASP A 419 -29.82 -15.24 -10.02
N GLU A 420 -28.55 -15.64 -10.14
CA GLU A 420 -27.80 -15.56 -11.40
C GLU A 420 -27.30 -16.97 -11.75
N GLU A 421 -27.69 -17.45 -12.94
CA GLU A 421 -27.34 -18.75 -13.51
C GLU A 421 -25.81 -18.88 -13.76
N GLU A 422 -25.22 -20.01 -13.37
CA GLU A 422 -23.78 -20.29 -13.58
C GLU A 422 -23.47 -20.79 -15.01
N PRO A 423 -22.37 -20.31 -15.65
CA PRO A 423 -21.85 -20.89 -16.89
C PRO A 423 -20.97 -22.14 -16.63
N PRO A 424 -20.76 -23.00 -17.64
CA PRO A 424 -20.32 -24.38 -17.44
C PRO A 424 -18.85 -24.55 -17.03
N ALA A 425 -18.62 -25.66 -16.33
CA ALA A 425 -17.44 -26.01 -15.55
C ALA A 425 -16.14 -26.18 -16.36
N ALA A 426 -15.19 -25.28 -16.14
CA ALA A 426 -13.76 -25.54 -16.33
C ALA A 426 -13.15 -25.80 -14.94
N ILE A 427 -12.36 -26.87 -14.83
CA ILE A 427 -11.71 -27.39 -13.61
C ILE A 427 -11.10 -26.26 -12.77
N ARG A 428 -11.80 -25.84 -11.71
CA ARG A 428 -11.32 -24.83 -10.75
C ARG A 428 -10.39 -25.51 -9.75
N LYS A 429 -9.11 -25.10 -9.68
CA LYS A 429 -8.25 -25.43 -8.53
C LYS A 429 -8.93 -24.94 -7.24
N ALA A 430 -9.05 -25.80 -6.24
CA ALA A 430 -9.67 -25.46 -4.96
C ALA A 430 -9.05 -24.19 -4.35
N MET A 431 -9.81 -23.08 -4.40
CA MET A 431 -9.40 -21.74 -3.95
C MET A 431 -9.65 -21.53 -2.43
N GLY A 432 -9.39 -22.55 -1.61
CA GLY A 432 -9.56 -22.49 -0.15
C GLY A 432 -8.25 -22.52 0.62
N LYS A 433 -8.22 -21.97 1.84
CA LYS A 433 -7.11 -22.17 2.79
C LYS A 433 -6.89 -23.67 3.02
N SER A 434 -5.64 -24.12 3.05
CA SER A 434 -5.30 -25.52 3.31
C SER A 434 -5.76 -25.95 4.69
N ILE A 435 -6.35 -27.14 4.80
CA ILE A 435 -6.78 -27.75 6.05
C ILE A 435 -5.81 -28.88 6.39
N TRP A 436 -5.44 -28.97 7.67
CA TRP A 436 -4.46 -29.91 8.19
C TRP A 436 -5.04 -30.67 9.38
N LYS A 437 -4.48 -31.84 9.66
CA LYS A 437 -4.80 -32.66 10.83
C LYS A 437 -4.00 -32.14 12.03
N GLY A 438 -4.69 -31.60 13.04
CA GLY A 438 -4.12 -31.12 14.30
C GLY A 438 -4.19 -32.16 15.42
N ARG A 439 -3.91 -31.73 16.65
CA ARG A 439 -4.03 -32.58 17.85
C ARG A 439 -5.47 -33.11 18.00
N ASP A 440 -5.60 -34.34 18.47
CA ASP A 440 -6.88 -35.05 18.64
C ASP A 440 -7.70 -35.16 17.34
N ASP A 441 -7.03 -35.29 16.19
CA ASP A 441 -7.64 -35.43 14.86
C ASP A 441 -8.54 -34.25 14.43
N LYS A 442 -8.39 -33.08 15.07
CA LYS A 442 -9.13 -31.86 14.73
C LYS A 442 -8.66 -31.25 13.41
N GLN A 443 -9.58 -30.63 12.68
CA GLN A 443 -9.27 -29.89 11.45
C GLN A 443 -8.76 -28.49 11.80
N VAL A 444 -7.51 -28.19 11.45
CA VAL A 444 -6.85 -26.93 11.79
C VAL A 444 -6.22 -26.27 10.55
N ASN A 445 -5.84 -24.99 10.67
CA ASN A 445 -5.07 -24.28 9.64
C ASN A 445 -3.57 -24.56 9.80
N VAL A 446 -2.76 -24.06 8.86
CA VAL A 446 -1.32 -24.30 8.85
C VAL A 446 -0.61 -23.64 10.03
N GLU A 447 -1.11 -22.49 10.49
CA GLU A 447 -0.55 -21.73 11.60
C GLU A 447 -0.75 -22.46 12.94
N THR A 448 -1.91 -23.09 13.16
CA THR A 448 -2.16 -23.92 14.35
C THR A 448 -1.28 -25.16 14.38
N VAL A 449 -1.01 -25.81 13.24
CA VAL A 449 -0.04 -26.95 13.19
C VAL A 449 1.34 -26.52 13.68
N ALA A 450 1.83 -25.37 13.21
CA ALA A 450 3.08 -24.82 13.67
C ALA A 450 3.03 -24.50 15.18
N LEU A 451 1.95 -23.86 15.65
CA LEU A 451 1.76 -23.54 17.06
C LEU A 451 1.79 -24.78 17.96
N GLU A 452 1.04 -25.83 17.62
CA GLU A 452 1.04 -27.11 18.35
C GLU A 452 2.43 -27.74 18.44
N ARG A 453 3.26 -27.56 17.40
CA ARG A 453 4.66 -28.01 17.42
C ARG A 453 5.48 -27.19 18.43
N TYR A 454 5.36 -25.87 18.47
CA TYR A 454 6.08 -25.06 19.46
C TYR A 454 5.59 -25.31 20.89
N GLU A 455 4.30 -25.56 21.08
CA GLU A 455 3.76 -26.01 22.38
C GLU A 455 4.42 -27.31 22.85
N SER A 456 4.63 -28.29 21.95
CA SER A 456 5.34 -29.54 22.28
C SER A 456 6.81 -29.32 22.72
N LEU A 457 7.38 -28.17 22.38
CA LEU A 457 8.72 -27.74 22.78
C LEU A 457 8.72 -26.89 24.07
N GLY A 458 7.56 -26.75 24.73
CA GLY A 458 7.39 -26.02 25.99
C GLY A 458 7.15 -24.52 25.84
N TYR A 459 6.80 -24.04 24.64
CA TYR A 459 6.44 -22.64 24.42
C TYR A 459 4.95 -22.40 24.65
N LYS A 460 4.60 -21.24 25.21
CA LYS A 460 3.29 -20.61 24.99
C LYS A 460 3.32 -19.84 23.67
N GLY A 461 2.16 -19.59 23.06
CA GLY A 461 2.10 -18.80 21.84
C GLY A 461 0.69 -18.60 21.33
N PHE A 462 0.52 -17.66 20.40
CA PHE A 462 -0.71 -17.49 19.64
C PHE A 462 -0.44 -16.85 18.28
N HIS A 463 -1.42 -16.97 17.38
CA HIS A 463 -1.42 -16.31 16.09
C HIS A 463 -1.84 -14.85 16.26
N ALA A 464 -0.87 -13.94 16.20
CA ALA A 464 -1.06 -12.53 16.49
C ALA A 464 -0.92 -11.61 15.28
N GLU A 465 -0.14 -12.04 14.28
CA GLU A 465 0.38 -11.16 13.22
C GLU A 465 0.91 -9.84 13.84
N THR A 466 0.58 -8.69 13.23
CA THR A 466 0.95 -7.37 13.72
C THR A 466 0.33 -7.00 15.08
N ARG A 467 -0.80 -7.61 15.47
CA ARG A 467 -1.64 -7.10 16.59
C ARG A 467 -0.93 -7.08 17.93
N ILE A 468 -0.07 -8.06 18.19
CA ILE A 468 0.69 -8.10 19.44
C ILE A 468 1.64 -6.91 19.53
N LEU A 469 2.41 -6.65 18.48
CA LEU A 469 3.38 -5.57 18.47
C LEU A 469 2.72 -4.19 18.52
N THR A 470 1.58 -4.00 17.84
CA THR A 470 0.83 -2.73 17.95
C THR A 470 0.20 -2.55 19.32
N THR A 471 -0.22 -3.64 19.98
CA THR A 471 -0.78 -3.58 21.34
C THR A 471 0.30 -3.20 22.33
N LEU A 472 1.46 -3.87 22.27
CA LEU A 472 2.63 -3.54 23.09
C LEU A 472 3.06 -2.08 22.86
N PHE A 473 3.20 -1.66 21.60
CA PHE A 473 3.55 -0.28 21.28
C PHE A 473 2.58 0.72 21.90
N ALA A 474 1.27 0.56 21.69
CA ALA A 474 0.28 1.49 22.20
C ALA A 474 0.23 1.54 23.73
N LEU A 475 0.34 0.39 24.41
CA LEU A 475 0.41 0.35 25.87
C LEU A 475 1.71 0.94 26.40
N LEU A 476 2.85 0.71 25.74
CA LEU A 476 4.14 1.27 26.15
C LEU A 476 4.27 2.76 25.84
N PHE A 477 3.51 3.29 24.88
CA PHE A 477 3.63 4.69 24.42
C PHE A 477 2.37 5.52 24.68
N TRP A 478 1.43 5.05 25.51
CA TRP A 478 0.11 5.67 25.65
C TRP A 478 0.15 7.19 25.89
N ASP A 479 0.90 7.65 26.90
CA ASP A 479 1.05 9.07 27.21
C ASP A 479 1.83 9.86 26.15
N VAL A 480 2.68 9.21 25.36
CA VAL A 480 3.35 9.83 24.20
C VAL A 480 2.35 9.99 23.04
N LEU A 481 1.53 8.96 22.78
CA LEU A 481 0.49 8.98 21.75
C LEU A 481 -0.54 10.09 22.03
N PHE A 482 -0.95 10.23 23.29
CA PHE A 482 -1.95 11.20 23.74
C PHE A 482 -1.35 12.50 24.29
N ALA A 483 -0.05 12.75 24.06
CA ALA A 483 0.59 14.01 24.40
C ALA A 483 -0.03 15.20 23.63
N ARG A 484 -0.05 16.37 24.26
CA ARG A 484 -0.59 17.62 23.68
C ARG A 484 0.35 18.19 22.62
N VAL A 485 0.25 17.66 21.41
CA VAL A 485 0.92 18.20 20.21
C VAL A 485 -0.09 19.03 19.40
N PRO A 486 0.28 20.24 18.94
CA PRO A 486 -0.61 21.08 18.16
C PRO A 486 -1.18 20.39 16.91
N GLY A 487 -2.49 20.53 16.70
CA GLY A 487 -3.21 20.06 15.52
C GLY A 487 -3.48 18.56 15.45
N VAL A 488 -3.16 17.77 16.49
CA VAL A 488 -3.32 16.30 16.46
C VAL A 488 -4.60 15.80 17.14
N PHE A 489 -5.19 16.59 18.05
CA PHE A 489 -6.46 16.30 18.73
C PHE A 489 -7.48 17.43 18.51
N VAL A 490 -8.68 17.05 18.09
CA VAL A 490 -9.74 17.95 17.60
C VAL A 490 -11.07 17.66 18.28
N THR A 491 -11.30 16.40 18.66
CA THR A 491 -12.48 15.93 19.35
C THR A 491 -12.07 14.96 20.45
N GLU A 492 -12.96 14.78 21.44
CA GLU A 492 -12.81 13.81 22.54
C GLU A 492 -12.93 12.35 22.06
N PHE A 493 -13.28 12.13 20.80
CA PHE A 493 -13.63 10.83 20.23
C PHE A 493 -12.53 10.28 19.31
N GLN A 494 -11.29 10.67 19.58
CA GLN A 494 -10.13 10.20 18.84
C GLN A 494 -9.47 9.01 19.52
N THR A 495 -9.18 7.99 18.73
CA THR A 495 -8.54 6.74 19.19
C THR A 495 -7.02 6.78 19.02
N ALA A 496 -6.53 7.83 18.36
CA ALA A 496 -5.15 8.06 17.99
C ALA A 496 -4.94 9.55 17.69
N PRO A 497 -3.71 10.08 17.80
CA PRO A 497 -3.41 11.39 17.28
C PRO A 497 -3.51 11.39 15.74
N LEU A 498 -3.97 12.51 15.16
CA LEU A 498 -4.18 12.62 13.70
C LEU A 498 -2.91 12.45 12.88
N ASP A 499 -1.73 12.56 13.49
CA ASP A 499 -0.44 12.45 12.81
C ASP A 499 0.23 11.08 12.97
N LEU A 500 -0.36 10.08 13.66
CA LEU A 500 0.28 8.78 13.93
C LEU A 500 0.84 8.08 12.68
N ALA A 501 0.10 8.15 11.56
CA ALA A 501 0.48 7.55 10.29
C ALA A 501 1.14 8.54 9.32
N GLU A 502 1.47 9.74 9.79
CA GLU A 502 2.19 10.76 9.02
C GLU A 502 3.68 10.69 9.34
N ASP A 503 4.51 11.10 8.39
CA ASP A 503 5.97 11.12 8.58
C ASP A 503 6.46 12.23 9.53
N THR A 504 5.54 13.06 10.05
CA THR A 504 5.81 14.08 11.08
C THR A 504 5.67 13.56 12.51
N PHE A 505 5.12 12.35 12.74
CA PHE A 505 4.81 11.85 14.09
C PHE A 505 6.03 11.83 15.01
N TYR A 506 7.12 11.23 14.53
CA TYR A 506 8.37 11.10 15.27
C TYR A 506 8.96 12.47 15.58
N ASP A 507 9.15 13.32 14.56
CA ASP A 507 9.76 14.63 14.74
C ASP A 507 8.95 15.55 15.68
N ALA A 508 7.62 15.47 15.63
CA ALA A 508 6.74 16.27 16.49
C ALA A 508 6.80 15.86 17.98
N ARG A 509 7.28 14.66 18.28
CA ARG A 509 7.38 14.09 19.65
C ARG A 509 8.77 13.57 19.98
N LYS A 510 9.80 14.02 19.26
CA LYS A 510 11.14 13.43 19.32
C LYS A 510 11.64 13.30 20.76
N GLU A 511 11.56 14.37 21.54
CA GLU A 511 12.01 14.37 22.94
C GLU A 511 11.24 13.37 23.82
N LEU A 512 9.91 13.30 23.68
CA LEU A 512 9.06 12.36 24.43
C LEU A 512 9.32 10.91 24.01
N ILE A 513 9.51 10.68 22.71
CA ILE A 513 9.78 9.36 22.15
C ILE A 513 11.15 8.87 22.63
N GLU A 514 12.20 9.66 22.48
CA GLU A 514 13.55 9.28 22.90
C GLU A 514 13.62 9.02 24.41
N LYS A 515 12.93 9.84 25.22
CA LYS A 515 12.80 9.59 26.65
C LYS A 515 12.12 8.25 26.95
N ARG A 516 10.98 7.96 26.33
CA ARG A 516 10.26 6.69 26.52
C ARG A 516 11.10 5.50 26.05
N LEU A 517 11.81 5.64 24.93
CA LEU A 517 12.72 4.60 24.44
C LEU A 517 13.83 4.28 25.44
N ALA A 518 14.40 5.30 26.09
CA ALA A 518 15.40 5.12 27.15
C ALA A 518 14.81 4.43 28.40
N GLU A 519 13.59 4.79 28.82
CA GLU A 519 12.88 4.11 29.92
C GLU A 519 12.65 2.63 29.61
N VAL A 520 12.18 2.32 28.39
CA VAL A 520 11.96 0.93 27.92
C VAL A 520 13.27 0.14 27.90
N GLU A 521 14.36 0.74 27.41
CA GLU A 521 15.67 0.10 27.36
C GLU A 521 16.25 -0.15 28.76
N ALA A 522 15.97 0.75 29.72
CA ALA A 522 16.36 0.62 31.12
C ALA A 522 15.57 -0.45 31.90
N GLY A 523 14.57 -1.10 31.29
CA GLY A 523 13.79 -2.18 31.91
C GLY A 523 12.43 -1.77 32.47
N GLU A 524 12.01 -0.51 32.31
CA GLU A 524 10.72 -0.02 32.85
C GLU A 524 9.51 -0.43 32.01
N ALA A 525 9.71 -1.17 30.92
CA ALA A 525 8.65 -1.56 29.99
C ALA A 525 7.51 -2.31 30.68
N LYS A 526 7.82 -3.26 31.59
CA LYS A 526 6.81 -4.03 32.32
C LYS A 526 5.97 -3.13 33.22
N THR A 527 6.62 -2.24 33.98
CA THR A 527 5.96 -1.26 34.86
C THR A 527 5.02 -0.34 34.09
N ILE A 528 5.48 0.20 32.96
CA ILE A 528 4.69 1.08 32.08
C ILE A 528 3.48 0.33 31.52
N LEU A 529 3.70 -0.90 31.02
CA LEU A 529 2.62 -1.74 30.48
C LEU A 529 1.57 -2.04 31.55
N GLN A 530 1.98 -2.54 32.72
CA GLN A 530 1.07 -2.89 33.82
C GLN A 530 0.22 -1.69 34.25
N ARG A 531 0.84 -0.51 34.38
CA ARG A 531 0.13 0.73 34.75
C ARG A 531 -0.96 1.05 33.74
N ASN A 532 -0.62 1.06 32.46
CA ASN A 532 -1.55 1.46 31.41
C ASN A 532 -2.61 0.38 31.16
N ASP A 533 -2.23 -0.90 31.18
CA ASP A 533 -3.14 -2.03 31.03
C ASP A 533 -4.21 -2.03 32.14
N LYS A 534 -3.79 -1.94 33.40
CA LYS A 534 -4.70 -1.87 34.56
C LYS A 534 -5.68 -0.70 34.46
N PHE A 535 -5.23 0.45 33.98
CA PHE A 535 -6.08 1.63 33.90
C PHE A 535 -7.12 1.56 32.76
N TYR A 536 -6.75 0.97 31.61
CA TYR A 536 -7.56 1.05 30.39
C TYR A 536 -8.29 -0.25 30.01
N ARG A 537 -7.91 -1.41 30.58
CA ARG A 537 -8.47 -2.72 30.23
C ARG A 537 -9.94 -2.87 30.63
N ASP A 538 -10.31 -2.50 31.86
CA ASP A 538 -11.67 -2.66 32.38
C ASP A 538 -12.69 -1.86 31.57
N THR A 539 -12.30 -0.64 31.18
CA THR A 539 -13.11 0.25 30.34
C THR A 539 -13.04 -0.12 28.85
N LYS A 540 -12.19 -1.08 28.48
CA LYS A 540 -11.89 -1.47 27.09
C LYS A 540 -11.65 -0.26 26.21
N THR A 541 -10.85 0.69 26.72
CA THR A 541 -10.66 2.00 26.08
C THR A 541 -10.16 1.84 24.65
N PHE A 542 -10.84 2.51 23.71
CA PHE A 542 -10.61 2.30 22.29
C PHE A 542 -9.41 3.12 21.80
N CYS A 543 -8.24 2.49 21.78
CA CYS A 543 -7.00 3.02 21.22
C CYS A 543 -6.59 2.23 19.97
N ILE A 544 -6.12 2.92 18.94
CA ILE A 544 -5.59 2.25 17.74
C ILE A 544 -4.41 1.34 18.12
N GLY A 545 -4.35 0.16 17.51
CA GLY A 545 -3.29 -0.81 17.77
C GLY A 545 -3.51 -1.69 19.00
N VAL A 546 -4.37 -1.29 19.95
CA VAL A 546 -4.69 -2.09 21.13
C VAL A 546 -5.80 -3.08 20.85
N SER A 547 -5.61 -4.32 21.27
CA SER A 547 -6.62 -5.35 21.17
C SER A 547 -6.80 -6.13 22.47
N TRP A 548 -7.69 -5.61 23.32
CA TRP A 548 -8.00 -6.14 24.67
C TRP A 548 -8.40 -7.62 24.73
N ALA A 549 -8.92 -8.17 23.62
CA ALA A 549 -9.37 -9.56 23.55
C ALA A 549 -8.28 -10.55 23.07
N THR A 550 -7.13 -10.05 22.60
CA THR A 550 -6.10 -10.92 22.00
C THR A 550 -5.25 -11.60 23.06
N CYS A 551 -4.94 -10.89 24.15
CA CYS A 551 -3.99 -11.31 25.16
C CYS A 551 -4.51 -10.96 26.54
N SER A 552 -4.29 -11.88 27.48
CA SER A 552 -4.45 -11.61 28.92
C SER A 552 -3.41 -10.57 29.39
N SER A 553 -3.62 -10.01 30.58
CA SER A 553 -2.61 -9.10 31.17
C SER A 553 -1.31 -9.86 31.42
N GLU A 554 -1.45 -11.08 31.93
CA GLU A 554 -0.36 -11.97 32.26
C GLU A 554 0.49 -12.27 31.02
N ASP A 555 -0.11 -12.68 29.90
CA ASP A 555 0.64 -12.98 28.68
C ASP A 555 1.40 -11.75 28.15
N LEU A 556 0.82 -10.54 28.24
CA LEU A 556 1.51 -9.31 27.82
C LEU A 556 2.75 -9.02 28.68
N GLU A 557 2.65 -9.23 29.99
CA GLU A 557 3.76 -9.07 30.91
C GLU A 557 4.87 -10.09 30.65
N GLU A 558 4.49 -11.37 30.45
CA GLU A 558 5.44 -12.44 30.11
C GLU A 558 6.18 -12.12 28.80
N ILE A 559 5.46 -11.67 27.77
CA ILE A 559 6.04 -11.31 26.46
C ILE A 559 7.02 -10.14 26.60
N VAL A 560 6.64 -9.07 27.30
CA VAL A 560 7.52 -7.90 27.51
C VAL A 560 8.82 -8.29 28.22
N GLU A 561 8.72 -9.14 29.24
CA GLU A 561 9.88 -9.62 29.98
C GLU A 561 10.78 -10.53 29.14
N CYS A 562 10.17 -11.41 28.32
CA CYS A 562 10.91 -12.30 27.44
C CYS A 562 11.59 -11.58 26.27
N MET A 563 10.97 -10.54 25.71
CA MET A 563 11.55 -9.73 24.63
C MET A 563 12.71 -8.85 25.13
N GLY A 564 12.58 -8.29 26.33
CA GLY A 564 13.59 -7.42 26.93
C GLY A 564 13.65 -5.99 26.35
N GLY A 565 14.28 -5.09 27.10
CA GLY A 565 14.27 -3.64 26.82
C GLY A 565 14.86 -3.26 25.46
N HIS A 566 16.00 -3.82 25.08
CA HIS A 566 16.65 -3.55 23.78
C HIS A 566 15.74 -3.88 22.59
N ALA A 567 15.08 -5.04 22.61
CA ALA A 567 14.20 -5.46 21.54
C ALA A 567 12.97 -4.56 21.43
N LEU A 568 12.34 -4.27 22.58
CA LEU A 568 11.16 -3.41 22.66
C LEU A 568 11.47 -1.98 22.20
N ARG A 569 12.62 -1.41 22.62
CA ARG A 569 13.10 -0.11 22.13
C ARG A 569 13.18 -0.10 20.61
N HIS A 570 13.86 -1.09 20.01
CA HIS A 570 14.05 -1.13 18.56
C HIS A 570 12.70 -1.22 17.83
N ILE A 571 11.79 -2.09 18.29
CA ILE A 571 10.47 -2.27 17.67
C ILE A 571 9.59 -1.03 17.83
N CYS A 572 9.58 -0.39 18.99
CA CYS A 572 8.80 0.83 19.21
C CYS A 572 9.31 1.98 18.34
N LEU A 573 10.63 2.12 18.17
CA LEU A 573 11.21 3.12 17.27
C LEU A 573 10.74 2.90 15.82
N LEU A 574 10.61 1.64 15.35
CA LEU A 574 10.05 1.33 14.03
C LEU A 574 8.64 1.90 13.86
N PHE A 575 7.76 1.70 14.85
CA PHE A 575 6.40 2.22 14.81
C PHE A 575 6.34 3.75 14.92
N CYS A 576 7.24 4.37 15.68
CA CYS A 576 7.33 5.82 15.74
C CYS A 576 7.74 6.44 14.41
N GLN A 577 8.67 5.83 13.68
CA GLN A 577 9.16 6.39 12.42
C GLN A 577 8.26 6.08 11.22
N ASP A 578 7.60 4.92 11.20
CA ASP A 578 6.73 4.51 10.09
C ASP A 578 5.59 3.58 10.54
N TYR A 579 4.63 4.11 11.31
CA TYR A 579 3.50 3.31 11.79
C TYR A 579 2.74 2.61 10.66
N ALA A 580 2.43 3.33 9.58
CA ALA A 580 1.65 2.79 8.46
C ALA A 580 2.40 1.67 7.74
N GLY A 581 3.68 1.86 7.42
CA GLY A 581 4.52 0.86 6.75
C GLY A 581 4.83 -0.35 7.64
N ARG A 582 4.81 -0.19 8.97
CA ARG A 582 5.10 -1.24 9.94
C ARG A 582 3.87 -2.02 10.41
N CYS A 583 2.67 -1.57 10.07
CA CYS A 583 1.44 -2.31 10.39
C CYS A 583 1.21 -3.58 9.53
N GLY A 584 2.09 -3.88 8.57
CA GLY A 584 2.02 -5.08 7.73
C GLY A 584 3.30 -5.91 7.74
N GLY A 585 3.16 -7.23 7.59
CA GLY A 585 4.27 -8.17 7.39
C GLY A 585 4.97 -8.66 8.66
N VAL A 586 4.45 -8.38 9.85
CA VAL A 586 4.94 -9.02 11.09
C VAL A 586 4.71 -10.54 10.99
N PRO A 587 5.62 -11.40 11.48
CA PRO A 587 5.44 -12.85 11.41
C PRO A 587 4.15 -13.34 12.08
N ASP A 588 3.61 -14.45 11.59
CA ASP A 588 2.29 -14.96 11.96
C ASP A 588 2.16 -15.24 13.47
N LEU A 589 3.13 -15.94 14.05
CA LEU A 589 3.10 -16.35 15.45
C LEU A 589 4.13 -15.60 16.29
N ILE A 590 3.75 -15.35 17.54
CA ILE A 590 4.68 -15.09 18.64
C ILE A 590 4.64 -16.28 19.59
N VAL A 591 5.82 -16.77 19.98
CA VAL A 591 5.97 -17.88 20.93
C VAL A 591 6.98 -17.49 22.00
N TRP A 592 6.71 -17.80 23.27
CA TRP A 592 7.58 -17.45 24.37
C TRP A 592 7.58 -18.52 25.48
N LYS A 593 8.60 -18.47 26.32
CA LYS A 593 8.74 -19.28 27.53
C LYS A 593 9.57 -18.51 28.55
N MET A 594 9.21 -18.62 29.82
CA MET A 594 9.86 -17.86 30.88
C MET A 594 11.27 -18.39 31.24
N THR A 595 11.65 -19.56 30.73
CA THR A 595 12.91 -20.25 31.06
C THR A 595 13.75 -20.58 29.82
N GLY A 596 15.08 -20.57 29.99
CA GLY A 596 16.06 -20.82 28.93
C GLY A 596 16.48 -19.57 28.15
N ASP A 597 17.45 -19.73 27.25
CA ASP A 597 18.05 -18.58 26.53
C ASP A 597 17.16 -18.00 25.43
N ASP A 598 16.27 -18.84 24.88
CA ASP A 598 15.41 -18.50 23.75
C ASP A 598 13.97 -18.22 24.23
N ARG A 599 13.84 -17.11 24.96
CA ARG A 599 12.65 -16.75 25.75
C ARG A 599 11.48 -16.23 24.92
N CYS A 600 11.72 -15.59 23.77
CA CYS A 600 10.67 -15.11 22.87
C CYS A 600 11.12 -15.18 21.41
N LYS A 601 10.26 -15.71 20.55
CA LYS A 601 10.49 -15.80 19.10
C LYS A 601 9.28 -15.38 18.30
N PHE A 602 9.57 -14.94 17.08
CA PHE A 602 8.58 -14.81 16.04
C PHE A 602 8.71 -15.95 15.03
N VAL A 603 7.58 -16.49 14.58
CA VAL A 603 7.54 -17.59 13.64
C VAL A 603 6.69 -17.20 12.45
N GLU A 604 7.29 -17.21 11.27
CA GLU A 604 6.58 -17.09 10.00
C GLU A 604 6.24 -18.50 9.50
N VAL A 605 4.98 -18.78 9.22
CA VAL A 605 4.50 -20.08 8.79
C VAL A 605 4.28 -20.09 7.28
N LYS A 606 4.87 -21.09 6.60
CA LYS A 606 4.73 -21.28 5.15
C LYS A 606 4.23 -22.68 4.83
N GLY A 607 3.03 -22.74 4.26
CA GLY A 607 2.51 -23.95 3.66
C GLY A 607 3.22 -24.31 2.34
N PRO A 608 2.89 -25.48 1.75
CA PRO A 608 3.52 -25.95 0.53
C PRO A 608 3.38 -24.96 -0.64
N GLY A 609 4.52 -24.51 -1.17
CA GLY A 609 4.59 -23.59 -2.31
C GLY A 609 4.50 -22.09 -1.95
N ASP A 610 4.29 -21.76 -0.67
CA ASP A 610 4.29 -20.37 -0.21
C ASP A 610 5.71 -19.83 0.05
N ARG A 611 5.88 -18.51 -0.06
CA ARG A 611 7.16 -17.82 0.17
C ARG A 611 6.92 -16.55 0.98
N ALA A 612 7.90 -16.19 1.79
CA ALA A 612 7.89 -14.91 2.49
C ALA A 612 7.83 -13.74 1.51
N SER A 613 6.91 -12.81 1.77
CA SER A 613 6.79 -11.53 1.08
C SER A 613 7.97 -10.61 1.43
N ASP A 614 8.13 -9.52 0.70
CA ASP A 614 9.23 -8.58 0.95
C ASP A 614 9.01 -7.77 2.25
N ALA A 615 7.76 -7.46 2.60
CA ALA A 615 7.42 -6.86 3.89
C ALA A 615 7.79 -7.78 5.07
N GLN A 616 7.55 -9.09 4.93
CA GLN A 616 7.93 -10.08 5.95
C GLN A 616 9.45 -10.19 6.10
N LYS A 617 10.20 -10.20 5.00
CA LYS A 617 11.67 -10.20 5.05
C LYS A 617 12.23 -8.96 5.75
N LEU A 618 11.61 -7.80 5.54
CA LEU A 618 11.98 -6.57 6.23
C LEU A 618 11.76 -6.70 7.75
N TRP A 619 10.67 -7.35 8.16
CA TRP A 619 10.42 -7.66 9.56
C TRP A 619 11.41 -8.67 10.15
N PHE A 620 11.78 -9.73 9.41
CA PHE A 620 12.78 -10.69 9.90
C PHE A 620 14.09 -9.98 10.21
N ASP A 621 14.55 -9.15 9.28
CA ASP A 621 15.78 -8.37 9.41
C ASP A 621 15.71 -7.39 10.60
N SER A 622 14.54 -6.76 10.80
CA SER A 622 14.32 -5.85 11.93
C SER A 622 14.31 -6.57 13.29
N LEU A 623 13.66 -7.74 13.38
CA LEU A 623 13.60 -8.56 14.59
C LEU A 623 14.96 -9.16 14.94
N LEU A 624 15.71 -9.65 13.96
CA LEU A 624 17.05 -10.21 14.18
C LEU A 624 18.03 -9.14 14.69
N ARG A 625 17.96 -7.91 14.18
CA ARG A 625 18.73 -6.77 14.74
C ARG A 625 18.30 -6.40 16.15
N ALA A 626 17.01 -6.51 16.44
CA ALA A 626 16.48 -6.36 17.80
C ALA A 626 16.93 -7.49 18.75
N ARG A 627 17.68 -8.49 18.25
CA ARG A 627 18.10 -9.72 18.93
C ARG A 627 16.94 -10.62 19.32
N VAL A 628 15.86 -10.57 18.54
CA VAL A 628 14.71 -11.45 18.68
C VAL A 628 14.81 -12.56 17.62
N PRO A 629 14.91 -13.83 18.03
CA PRO A 629 14.96 -14.95 17.09
C PRO A 629 13.73 -15.02 16.19
N VAL A 630 13.98 -15.35 14.92
CA VAL A 630 12.94 -15.55 13.90
C VAL A 630 13.09 -16.93 13.28
N ASP A 631 12.04 -17.73 13.36
CA ASP A 631 11.95 -19.02 12.69
C ASP A 631 11.07 -18.89 11.43
N LEU A 632 11.55 -19.42 10.30
CA LEU A 632 10.77 -19.62 9.09
C LEU A 632 10.32 -21.08 9.05
N CYS A 633 9.07 -21.32 9.48
CA CYS A 633 8.48 -22.64 9.66
C CYS A 633 7.79 -23.12 8.38
N HIS A 634 8.37 -24.12 7.72
CA HIS A 634 7.82 -24.79 6.56
C HIS A 634 6.97 -25.99 6.97
N VAL A 635 5.66 -25.91 6.74
CA VAL A 635 4.75 -27.05 6.94
C VAL A 635 4.70 -27.87 5.65
N THR A 636 5.14 -29.12 5.75
CA THR A 636 5.21 -30.08 4.66
C THR A 636 4.16 -31.16 4.85
N ASP A 637 3.58 -31.61 3.74
CA ASP A 637 2.61 -32.69 3.74
C ASP A 637 3.33 -34.02 3.94
N ALA A 638 3.06 -34.69 5.06
CA ALA A 638 3.65 -35.98 5.41
C ALA A 638 3.31 -37.08 4.39
N ASN A 639 2.22 -36.93 3.65
CA ASN A 639 1.77 -37.88 2.64
C ASN A 639 2.20 -37.51 1.22
N ALA A 640 2.90 -36.39 1.02
CA ALA A 640 3.43 -36.04 -0.29
C ALA A 640 4.66 -36.89 -0.60
N GLU A 641 4.66 -37.58 -1.74
CA GLU A 641 5.86 -38.24 -2.25
C GLU A 641 7.03 -37.24 -2.28
N ALA A 642 8.20 -37.66 -1.79
CA ALA A 642 9.39 -36.82 -1.78
C ALA A 642 9.61 -36.23 -3.18
N PRO A 643 9.95 -34.92 -3.31
CA PRO A 643 10.21 -34.35 -4.61
C PRO A 643 11.31 -35.20 -5.25
N SER A 644 10.99 -35.90 -6.34
CA SER A 644 11.96 -36.69 -7.09
C SER A 644 13.20 -35.84 -7.25
N SER A 645 14.31 -36.33 -6.68
CA SER A 645 15.60 -35.66 -6.79
C SER A 645 15.81 -35.45 -8.28
N GLY A 646 15.80 -34.18 -8.69
CA GLY A 646 15.99 -33.82 -10.08
C GLY A 646 17.38 -34.28 -10.49
N VAL A 647 17.46 -35.50 -11.04
CA VAL A 647 18.60 -35.95 -11.82
C VAL A 647 18.84 -34.83 -12.82
N LYS A 648 19.98 -34.14 -12.67
CA LYS A 648 20.47 -33.21 -13.68
C LYS A 648 20.48 -33.98 -14.99
N ARG A 649 19.46 -33.78 -15.82
CA ARG A 649 19.45 -34.22 -17.22
C ARG A 649 20.61 -33.46 -17.89
N LYS A 650 21.77 -34.10 -17.89
CA LYS A 650 22.94 -33.75 -18.69
C LYS A 650 22.39 -33.67 -20.11
N ARG A 651 22.27 -32.46 -20.67
CA ARG A 651 21.99 -32.28 -22.09
C ARG A 651 23.19 -32.85 -22.84
N SER A 652 23.09 -34.09 -23.29
CA SER A 652 23.99 -34.60 -24.32
C SER A 652 23.77 -33.75 -25.57
N ARG A 653 24.83 -33.08 -26.00
CA ARG A 653 24.93 -32.51 -27.34
C ARG A 653 24.70 -33.66 -28.31
N LYS A 654 23.64 -33.56 -29.12
CA LYS A 654 23.43 -34.44 -30.26
C LYS A 654 24.39 -33.96 -31.34
N GLU A 655 25.51 -34.65 -31.51
CA GLU A 655 26.32 -34.60 -32.72
C GLU A 655 25.40 -34.92 -33.90
N LYS A 656 25.48 -34.08 -34.93
CA LYS A 656 24.90 -34.33 -36.25
C LYS A 656 26.07 -34.71 -37.16
N ASP A 657 26.05 -35.97 -37.54
CA ASP A 657 26.78 -36.62 -38.63
C ASP A 657 25.71 -37.58 -39.21
N VAL A 658 25.46 -37.74 -40.52
CA VAL A 658 26.14 -37.40 -41.78
C VAL A 658 25.02 -37.28 -42.83
N ASP A 659 25.23 -36.58 -43.94
CA ASP A 659 25.15 -37.26 -45.25
C ASP A 659 25.77 -36.41 -46.36
N ALA A 660 26.61 -37.09 -47.13
CA ALA A 660 27.48 -36.59 -48.19
C ALA A 660 26.83 -36.77 -49.57
N ALA A 661 27.03 -35.79 -50.47
CA ALA A 661 27.04 -35.86 -51.93
C ALA A 661 27.09 -34.40 -52.42
N ASP A 662 27.82 -33.95 -53.44
CA ASP A 662 28.76 -34.50 -54.42
C ASP A 662 29.32 -33.24 -55.15
N GLY A 663 30.50 -33.35 -55.78
CA GLY A 663 30.94 -32.39 -56.81
C GLY A 663 31.99 -31.34 -56.40
N GLY A 664 33.26 -31.67 -56.63
CA GLY A 664 34.32 -30.67 -56.86
C GLY A 664 34.14 -29.94 -58.20
N PRO A 665 34.92 -28.87 -58.46
CA PRO A 665 36.21 -29.15 -59.13
C PRO A 665 37.40 -28.28 -58.67
N SER A 666 38.55 -28.95 -58.65
CA SER A 666 39.92 -28.55 -58.99
C SER A 666 40.28 -27.06 -59.21
N THR A 667 41.33 -26.60 -58.51
CA THR A 667 42.42 -25.79 -59.09
C THR A 667 43.73 -25.99 -58.28
N PRO A 668 44.92 -25.79 -58.87
CA PRO A 668 46.10 -26.58 -58.57
C PRO A 668 47.20 -25.88 -57.76
N LYS A 669 48.07 -26.75 -57.20
CA LYS A 669 49.44 -26.56 -56.68
C LYS A 669 50.22 -25.35 -57.22
N ARG A 670 50.95 -24.68 -56.31
CA ARG A 670 52.42 -24.43 -56.37
C ARG A 670 52.88 -23.85 -55.01
N ARG A 671 53.60 -24.61 -54.18
CA ARG A 671 55.08 -24.68 -54.04
C ARG A 671 55.75 -23.36 -53.66
N ALA A 672 56.12 -23.32 -52.38
CA ALA A 672 57.19 -22.64 -51.65
C ALA A 672 58.30 -21.91 -52.44
N SER A 673 58.73 -20.77 -51.88
CA SER A 673 60.13 -20.40 -51.62
C SER A 673 60.20 -18.96 -51.06
N GLY A 674 60.97 -18.74 -49.99
CA GLY A 674 61.34 -17.42 -49.47
C GLY A 674 61.11 -17.28 -47.98
#